data_AF-A0A3D0SC14-F1
#
_entry.id   AF-A0A3D0SC14-F1
#
_cell.length_a   1.000
_cell.length_b   1.000
_cell.length_c   1.000
_cell.angle_alpha   90.00
_cell.angle_beta   90.00
_cell.angle_gamma   90.00
#
_symmetry.space_group_name_H-M   'P 1'
#
loop_
_entity.id
_entity.type
_entity.pdbx_description
1 polymer ?
#
loop_
_entity_poly.entity_id
_entity_poly.type
_entity_poly.pdbx_seq_one_letter_code
_entity_poly.pdbx_strand_id
1 'polypeptide(L)'
;MLPVTVPASRGDAAHPDAGRRVSPGLLALDEHLFNPDATQWLVIDAGNEAVPKTTVPSLRDGLELVGKGRVAALVGHLRDGVGVVDVDVPGEFGDFLAAEITDWLTRRDCWVLERPSGGARGRWHIFFAHRDFHYSPAATRTGLAAQVSDYLSGLAADVGVPRGELDLRDAVRPLSSPHRHGAITSPKGDLRQALRDLKRVLPAAPAPSPLRPRCKIKPPTTGGKNTSAAAATGFVVPLALQRWKRQLRPEWRHYLVDGQVPDGSWAAGATKTRGALEVDRSLVEAACTRELVWAIGDPEMAWRLIRESHPRVMTKAKHQGYSWWITYVWNELVRTASEFNTPTDQPIKPIQAPPADVVDAVTDARAELSRVMWTVPARKRAALLLVGHHLLDRVLREGRLRVPCPERDLLLDTGLGDRKTIRTALALLNGRLGTLHTDCLSLTERDSTSYEFEINPAQSREGRQIPPPVFDPPPPIRGLWATLPRSSHSLWRTLLTSRTPLDLTELAGKAGLVESAGEEPSKSQRSTAKAALVALSKAGMARVDEHGRWHPATRPRSVQVDQAAAAAYARQLEVVEAERAAYRAGTTSSWTAGRARAYKAAKAREKAWWDNLSPATRADRTAAKRLEFDQMSLAQQAKRKAELAERRARAGIDELDHYQTWLTTLSADEYVARSLERKQRFQALSPAERGASVAAWDRHRLRYGLTAQRLSKPLVDQRPQSPDVEQAALLPNGPATRDAAFLERQGHLFDKRAEQQAAG
;
A
#
# COMPACT_ATOMS: atom_id res chain seq x y z
N MET A 1 -24.77 -3.49 -1.44
CA MET A 1 -24.14 -4.79 -1.10
C MET A 1 -24.42 -5.76 -2.24
N LEU A 2 -23.50 -6.69 -2.50
CA LEU A 2 -23.72 -7.80 -3.42
C LEU A 2 -24.41 -8.95 -2.67
N PRO A 3 -25.23 -9.80 -3.34
CA PRO A 3 -25.76 -11.00 -2.71
C PRO A 3 -24.62 -11.98 -2.38
N VAL A 4 -24.66 -12.57 -1.18
CA VAL A 4 -23.79 -13.69 -0.79
C VAL A 4 -24.52 -14.99 -1.13
N THR A 5 -23.84 -15.93 -1.78
CA THR A 5 -24.38 -17.26 -2.06
C THR A 5 -23.96 -18.23 -0.97
N VAL A 6 -24.92 -18.76 -0.22
CA VAL A 6 -24.72 -19.82 0.77
C VAL A 6 -25.02 -21.17 0.09
N PRO A 7 -24.16 -22.19 0.22
CA PRO A 7 -24.46 -23.55 -0.24
C PRO A 7 -25.79 -24.10 0.29
N ALA A 8 -26.43 -24.96 -0.49
CA ALA A 8 -27.74 -25.53 -0.16
C ALA A 8 -27.74 -26.35 1.14
N SER A 9 -28.91 -26.44 1.79
CA SER A 9 -29.10 -27.36 2.91
C SER A 9 -29.26 -28.80 2.41
N ARG A 10 -29.16 -29.78 3.31
CA ARG A 10 -29.42 -31.20 2.99
C ARG A 10 -30.86 -31.47 2.52
N GLY A 11 -31.82 -30.57 2.76
CA GLY A 11 -33.19 -30.67 2.25
C GLY A 11 -33.36 -30.11 0.82
N ASP A 12 -32.47 -29.23 0.37
CA ASP A 12 -32.55 -28.56 -0.94
C ASP A 12 -31.93 -29.39 -2.08
N ALA A 13 -31.34 -30.55 -1.77
CA ALA A 13 -30.53 -31.37 -2.68
C ALA A 13 -31.28 -31.97 -3.89
N ALA A 14 -32.60 -31.73 -4.00
CA ALA A 14 -33.43 -32.12 -5.14
C ALA A 14 -33.35 -31.13 -6.33
N HIS A 15 -32.76 -29.94 -6.18
CA HIS A 15 -32.61 -28.96 -7.26
C HIS A 15 -31.16 -28.84 -7.77
N PRO A 16 -30.91 -28.86 -9.09
CA PRO A 16 -29.55 -28.80 -9.66
C PRO A 16 -28.88 -27.42 -9.55
N ASP A 17 -29.64 -26.33 -9.34
CA ASP A 17 -29.14 -24.95 -9.25
C ASP A 17 -28.86 -24.46 -7.82
N ALA A 18 -28.74 -25.36 -6.84
CA ALA A 18 -28.91 -25.04 -5.43
C ALA A 18 -27.73 -24.25 -4.78
N GLY A 19 -27.68 -22.93 -5.04
CA GLY A 19 -26.86 -21.95 -4.35
C GLY A 19 -27.70 -20.75 -3.89
N ARG A 20 -27.97 -20.63 -2.59
CA ARG A 20 -28.97 -19.70 -2.04
C ARG A 20 -28.42 -18.28 -1.88
N ARG A 21 -28.97 -17.32 -2.63
CA ARG A 21 -28.64 -15.88 -2.47
C ARG A 21 -29.29 -15.30 -1.20
N VAL A 22 -28.48 -14.85 -0.26
CA VAL A 22 -28.94 -14.10 0.93
C VAL A 22 -29.38 -12.69 0.50
N SER A 23 -30.48 -12.18 1.08
CA SER A 23 -31.01 -10.87 0.70
C SER A 23 -30.12 -9.72 1.21
N PRO A 24 -29.87 -8.66 0.41
CA PRO A 24 -28.97 -7.57 0.81
C PRO A 24 -29.41 -6.79 2.06
N GLY A 25 -30.72 -6.69 2.33
CA GLY A 25 -31.23 -6.01 3.53
C GLY A 25 -30.99 -6.80 4.82
N LEU A 26 -30.99 -8.13 4.72
CA LEU A 26 -30.78 -9.03 5.85
C LEU A 26 -29.29 -9.16 6.19
N LEU A 27 -28.41 -9.17 5.18
CA LEU A 27 -26.97 -8.95 5.38
C LEU A 27 -26.69 -7.58 6.02
N ALA A 28 -27.38 -6.52 5.60
CA ALA A 28 -27.20 -5.18 6.15
C ALA A 28 -27.66 -5.03 7.61
N LEU A 29 -28.59 -5.87 8.07
CA LEU A 29 -28.94 -6.00 9.49
C LEU A 29 -27.82 -6.72 10.24
N ASP A 30 -27.37 -7.88 9.76
CA ASP A 30 -26.28 -8.64 10.40
C ASP A 30 -24.97 -7.81 10.48
N GLU A 31 -24.58 -7.09 9.42
CA GLU A 31 -23.43 -6.18 9.42
C GLU A 31 -23.54 -5.00 10.42
N HIS A 32 -24.74 -4.71 10.93
CA HIS A 32 -24.99 -3.62 11.88
C HIS A 32 -25.30 -4.10 13.31
N LEU A 33 -25.75 -5.35 13.47
CA LEU A 33 -26.04 -6.02 14.76
C LEU A 33 -24.83 -6.75 15.36
N PHE A 34 -23.95 -7.31 14.53
CA PHE A 34 -22.82 -8.12 14.97
C PHE A 34 -21.50 -7.35 15.01
N ASN A 35 -20.56 -7.81 15.83
CA ASN A 35 -19.25 -7.21 15.98
C ASN A 35 -18.30 -7.65 14.84
N PRO A 36 -17.69 -6.73 14.07
CA PRO A 36 -16.91 -7.07 12.88
C PRO A 36 -15.47 -7.57 13.18
N ASP A 37 -15.09 -7.77 14.44
CA ASP A 37 -13.79 -8.36 14.78
C ASP A 37 -13.74 -9.89 14.56
N ALA A 38 -12.63 -10.42 14.04
CA ALA A 38 -12.49 -11.83 13.67
C ALA A 38 -12.30 -12.80 14.87
N THR A 39 -12.31 -12.31 16.11
CA THR A 39 -12.47 -13.16 17.31
C THR A 39 -13.93 -13.43 17.66
N GLN A 40 -14.85 -12.64 17.11
CA GLN A 40 -16.28 -12.64 17.44
C GLN A 40 -17.11 -13.60 16.56
N TRP A 41 -16.46 -14.36 15.68
CA TRP A 41 -17.09 -15.25 14.72
C TRP A 41 -16.58 -16.69 14.88
N LEU A 42 -17.51 -17.64 14.96
CA LEU A 42 -17.19 -19.07 15.01
C LEU A 42 -18.19 -19.87 14.17
N VAL A 43 -17.73 -20.99 13.62
CA VAL A 43 -18.55 -21.94 12.88
C VAL A 43 -18.84 -23.16 13.74
N ILE A 44 -20.06 -23.68 13.67
CA ILE A 44 -20.49 -24.92 14.35
C ILE A 44 -20.88 -26.01 13.36
N ASP A 45 -20.80 -27.26 13.80
CA ASP A 45 -21.36 -28.42 13.10
C ASP A 45 -22.82 -28.73 13.52
N ALA A 46 -23.38 -29.81 12.97
CA ALA A 46 -24.75 -30.25 13.24
C ALA A 46 -24.95 -30.68 14.72
N GLY A 47 -23.90 -31.16 15.39
CA GLY A 47 -23.88 -31.48 16.82
C GLY A 47 -23.86 -30.25 17.73
N ASN A 48 -23.78 -29.05 17.15
CA ASN A 48 -23.59 -27.77 17.85
C ASN A 48 -22.19 -27.61 18.47
N GLU A 49 -21.20 -28.40 18.04
CA GLU A 49 -19.79 -28.22 18.43
C GLU A 49 -19.09 -27.21 17.52
N ALA A 50 -18.15 -26.44 18.08
CA ALA A 50 -17.36 -25.47 17.32
C ALA A 50 -16.30 -26.16 16.44
N VAL A 51 -16.32 -25.92 15.13
CA VAL A 51 -15.40 -26.57 14.18
C VAL A 51 -13.97 -26.11 14.45
N PRO A 52 -13.04 -27.02 14.80
CA PRO A 52 -11.72 -26.64 15.31
C PRO A 52 -10.81 -26.07 14.22
N LYS A 53 -9.87 -25.21 14.65
CA LYS A 53 -8.85 -24.51 13.82
C LYS A 53 -9.38 -23.47 12.81
N THR A 54 -10.65 -23.52 12.41
CA THR A 54 -11.25 -22.55 11.48
C THR A 54 -11.28 -21.14 12.08
N THR A 55 -10.69 -20.17 11.36
CA THR A 55 -10.71 -18.73 11.73
C THR A 55 -11.60 -18.00 10.75
N VAL A 56 -12.74 -17.47 11.21
CA VAL A 56 -13.69 -16.73 10.37
C VAL A 56 -13.31 -15.24 10.31
N PRO A 57 -12.87 -14.69 9.17
CA PRO A 57 -12.39 -13.29 9.12
C PRO A 57 -13.50 -12.24 9.05
N SER A 58 -14.70 -12.63 8.61
CA SER A 58 -15.89 -11.79 8.50
C SER A 58 -17.17 -12.62 8.45
N LEU A 59 -18.33 -11.99 8.70
CA LEU A 59 -19.67 -12.55 8.44
C LEU A 59 -19.75 -13.27 7.08
N ARG A 60 -19.31 -12.58 6.01
CA ARG A 60 -19.37 -13.10 4.64
C ARG A 60 -18.52 -14.35 4.46
N ASP A 61 -17.30 -14.36 4.99
CA ASP A 61 -16.42 -15.53 4.91
C ASP A 61 -17.01 -16.72 5.69
N GLY A 62 -17.65 -16.45 6.83
CA GLY A 62 -18.37 -17.47 7.60
C GLY A 62 -19.55 -18.07 6.83
N LEU A 63 -20.36 -17.24 6.17
CA LEU A 63 -21.47 -17.67 5.31
C LEU A 63 -20.98 -18.47 4.09
N GLU A 64 -19.83 -18.10 3.51
CA GLU A 64 -19.19 -18.85 2.42
C GLU A 64 -18.57 -20.19 2.87
N LEU A 65 -18.50 -20.48 4.19
CA LEU A 65 -18.09 -21.78 4.75
C LEU A 65 -19.27 -22.70 5.10
N VAL A 66 -20.48 -22.16 5.29
CA VAL A 66 -21.68 -22.95 5.62
C VAL A 66 -21.94 -24.01 4.53
N GLY A 67 -22.23 -25.24 4.94
CA GLY A 67 -22.45 -26.39 4.05
C GLY A 67 -21.17 -27.08 3.57
N LYS A 68 -19.97 -26.62 3.94
CA LYS A 68 -18.70 -27.26 3.57
C LYS A 68 -18.12 -28.13 4.67
N GLY A 69 -17.70 -29.34 4.31
CA GLY A 69 -17.15 -30.32 5.25
C GLY A 69 -18.09 -30.61 6.41
N ARG A 70 -17.74 -30.15 7.62
CA ARG A 70 -18.57 -30.26 8.82
C ARG A 70 -19.32 -28.98 9.21
N VAL A 71 -19.10 -27.86 8.52
CA VAL A 71 -19.69 -26.56 8.90
C VAL A 71 -21.19 -26.55 8.58
N ALA A 72 -22.03 -26.50 9.61
CA ALA A 72 -23.48 -26.50 9.48
C ALA A 72 -24.11 -25.10 9.69
N ALA A 73 -23.53 -24.26 10.56
CA ALA A 73 -24.01 -22.90 10.79
C ALA A 73 -22.89 -21.95 11.26
N LEU A 74 -23.14 -20.65 11.12
CA LEU A 74 -22.32 -19.56 11.63
C LEU A 74 -22.93 -19.01 12.93
N VAL A 75 -22.08 -18.66 13.89
CA VAL A 75 -22.43 -17.94 15.12
C VAL A 75 -21.53 -16.70 15.22
N GLY A 76 -22.14 -15.57 15.58
CA GLY A 76 -21.44 -14.32 15.86
C GLY A 76 -21.78 -13.81 17.26
N HIS A 77 -20.92 -12.96 17.82
CA HIS A 77 -21.26 -12.13 18.97
C HIS A 77 -21.79 -10.76 18.52
N LEU A 78 -22.77 -10.25 19.27
CA LEU A 78 -23.39 -8.96 19.07
C LEU A 78 -22.44 -7.80 19.42
N ARG A 79 -22.76 -6.60 18.93
CA ARG A 79 -22.07 -5.35 19.28
C ARG A 79 -22.56 -4.79 20.62
N ASP A 80 -21.79 -3.87 21.19
CA ASP A 80 -22.30 -2.95 22.23
C ASP A 80 -23.52 -2.17 21.70
N GLY A 81 -24.55 -2.04 22.55
CA GLY A 81 -25.87 -1.50 22.23
C GLY A 81 -26.90 -2.52 21.73
N VAL A 82 -26.53 -3.80 21.55
CA VAL A 82 -27.43 -4.85 21.00
C VAL A 82 -27.42 -6.11 21.89
N GLY A 83 -28.60 -6.66 22.15
CA GLY A 83 -28.80 -7.91 22.87
C GLY A 83 -29.73 -8.87 22.13
N VAL A 84 -29.83 -10.11 22.61
CA VAL A 84 -30.81 -11.09 22.12
C VAL A 84 -31.31 -11.96 23.27
N VAL A 85 -32.62 -12.19 23.30
CA VAL A 85 -33.23 -13.23 24.14
C VAL A 85 -33.43 -14.49 23.30
N ASP A 86 -32.95 -15.62 23.78
CA ASP A 86 -33.24 -16.95 23.24
C ASP A 86 -34.39 -17.57 24.02
N VAL A 87 -35.47 -17.89 23.31
CA VAL A 87 -36.67 -18.56 23.80
C VAL A 87 -36.64 -20.00 23.26
N ASP A 88 -36.26 -20.95 24.11
CA ASP A 88 -36.18 -22.38 23.74
C ASP A 88 -37.48 -23.15 24.10
N VAL A 89 -38.49 -22.46 24.63
CA VAL A 89 -39.86 -23.01 24.81
C VAL A 89 -40.49 -23.35 23.46
N PRO A 90 -40.99 -24.59 23.22
CA PRO A 90 -41.68 -24.94 21.98
C PRO A 90 -43.20 -24.69 22.02
N GLY A 91 -43.84 -24.73 20.86
CA GLY A 91 -45.30 -24.62 20.71
C GLY A 91 -45.85 -23.19 20.84
N GLU A 92 -47.18 -23.09 20.88
CA GLU A 92 -47.90 -21.80 20.90
C GLU A 92 -47.63 -20.99 22.19
N PHE A 93 -47.23 -21.66 23.26
CA PHE A 93 -46.77 -21.03 24.49
C PHE A 93 -45.44 -20.28 24.31
N GLY A 94 -44.51 -20.80 23.50
CA GLY A 94 -43.31 -20.08 23.09
C GLY A 94 -43.62 -18.89 22.16
N ASP A 95 -44.62 -19.02 21.29
CA ASP A 95 -45.13 -17.91 20.47
C ASP A 95 -45.75 -16.79 21.34
N PHE A 96 -46.47 -17.14 22.43
CA PHE A 96 -46.99 -16.19 23.43
C PHE A 96 -45.87 -15.49 24.22
N LEU A 97 -44.93 -16.25 24.80
CA LEU A 97 -43.81 -15.70 25.57
C LEU A 97 -42.96 -14.74 24.72
N ALA A 98 -42.78 -15.02 23.43
CA ALA A 98 -42.05 -14.13 22.53
C ALA A 98 -42.76 -12.80 22.27
N ALA A 99 -44.11 -12.78 22.26
CA ALA A 99 -44.89 -11.55 22.15
C ALA A 99 -44.79 -10.71 23.44
N GLU A 100 -44.96 -11.33 24.61
CA GLU A 100 -44.90 -10.65 25.92
C GLU A 100 -43.50 -10.05 26.19
N ILE A 101 -42.43 -10.76 25.84
CA ILE A 101 -41.05 -10.23 25.92
C ILE A 101 -40.83 -9.08 24.93
N THR A 102 -41.37 -9.17 23.71
CA THR A 102 -41.26 -8.12 22.68
C THR A 102 -41.98 -6.84 23.09
N ASP A 103 -43.18 -6.96 23.67
CA ASP A 103 -43.94 -5.81 24.16
C ASP A 103 -43.28 -5.17 25.40
N TRP A 104 -42.78 -5.97 26.36
CA TRP A 104 -42.04 -5.45 27.52
C TRP A 104 -40.79 -4.65 27.12
N LEU A 105 -40.07 -5.08 26.08
CA LEU A 105 -38.93 -4.37 25.50
C LEU A 105 -39.37 -3.10 24.76
N THR A 106 -40.45 -3.17 23.99
CA THR A 106 -41.00 -2.03 23.24
C THR A 106 -41.51 -0.92 24.18
N ARG A 107 -42.13 -1.29 25.31
CA ARG A 107 -42.50 -0.38 26.42
C ARG A 107 -41.31 0.31 27.12
N ARG A 108 -40.07 0.08 26.68
CA ARG A 108 -38.81 0.65 27.21
C ARG A 108 -37.92 1.24 26.12
N ASP A 109 -38.53 1.72 25.04
CA ASP A 109 -37.87 2.38 23.89
C ASP A 109 -36.74 1.55 23.24
N CYS A 110 -36.73 0.23 23.45
CA CYS A 110 -35.85 -0.66 22.72
C CYS A 110 -36.37 -0.83 21.28
N TRP A 111 -35.46 -0.76 20.31
CA TRP A 111 -35.73 -1.36 19.00
C TRP A 111 -35.78 -2.88 19.17
N VAL A 112 -36.73 -3.57 18.54
CA VAL A 112 -36.90 -5.03 18.64
C VAL A 112 -37.09 -5.66 17.25
N LEU A 113 -36.58 -6.88 17.07
CA LEU A 113 -36.75 -7.69 15.87
C LEU A 113 -36.90 -9.18 16.23
N GLU A 114 -38.10 -9.72 16.04
CA GLU A 114 -38.40 -11.13 16.23
C GLU A 114 -37.92 -12.00 15.06
N ARG A 115 -37.29 -13.15 15.36
CA ARG A 115 -36.91 -14.18 14.37
C ARG A 115 -37.11 -15.58 14.96
N PRO A 116 -37.82 -16.52 14.30
CA PRO A 116 -37.90 -17.91 14.77
C PRO A 116 -36.50 -18.55 14.79
N SER A 117 -36.21 -19.42 15.75
CA SER A 117 -34.84 -19.93 15.98
C SER A 117 -34.35 -20.94 14.93
N GLY A 118 -35.29 -21.60 14.25
CA GLY A 118 -35.02 -22.69 13.30
C GLY A 118 -34.87 -24.07 13.96
N GLY A 119 -35.12 -24.17 15.27
CA GLY A 119 -35.38 -25.44 15.95
C GLY A 119 -36.83 -25.88 15.77
N ALA A 120 -37.50 -26.23 16.87
CA ALA A 120 -38.95 -26.45 16.89
C ALA A 120 -39.74 -25.14 16.67
N ARG A 121 -41.00 -25.25 16.22
CA ARG A 121 -41.98 -24.14 16.26
C ARG A 121 -42.18 -23.68 17.71
N GLY A 122 -42.41 -22.39 17.92
CA GLY A 122 -42.49 -21.76 19.24
C GLY A 122 -41.17 -21.19 19.75
N ARG A 123 -40.02 -21.61 19.19
CA ARG A 123 -38.70 -21.15 19.63
C ARG A 123 -38.26 -19.88 18.87
N TRP A 124 -37.82 -18.85 19.59
CA TRP A 124 -37.53 -17.51 19.04
C TRP A 124 -36.17 -16.96 19.47
N HIS A 125 -35.51 -16.23 18.57
CA HIS A 125 -34.49 -15.26 18.93
C HIS A 125 -35.11 -13.85 18.83
N ILE A 126 -35.17 -13.13 19.94
CA ILE A 126 -35.72 -11.76 20.01
C ILE A 126 -34.54 -10.81 20.11
N PHE A 127 -34.14 -10.23 18.98
CA PHE A 127 -33.05 -9.25 18.93
C PHE A 127 -33.56 -7.91 19.41
N PHE A 128 -32.79 -7.19 20.21
CA PHE A 128 -33.13 -5.83 20.63
C PHE A 128 -31.92 -4.91 20.67
N ALA A 129 -32.16 -3.60 20.57
CA ALA A 129 -31.11 -2.59 20.60
C ALA A 129 -31.54 -1.35 21.40
N HIS A 130 -30.65 -0.88 22.27
CA HIS A 130 -30.79 0.33 23.07
C HIS A 130 -29.40 0.94 23.29
N ARG A 131 -29.28 2.27 23.32
CA ARG A 131 -27.97 2.96 23.32
C ARG A 131 -27.08 2.55 24.50
N ASP A 132 -27.67 2.46 25.67
CA ASP A 132 -26.98 2.15 26.93
C ASP A 132 -26.98 0.66 27.29
N PHE A 133 -27.32 -0.23 26.33
CA PHE A 133 -27.27 -1.67 26.56
C PHE A 133 -25.82 -2.19 26.44
N HIS A 134 -25.27 -2.63 27.56
CA HIS A 134 -24.02 -3.38 27.61
C HIS A 134 -24.29 -4.77 28.17
N TYR A 135 -23.98 -5.81 27.38
CA TYR A 135 -24.07 -7.17 27.86
C TYR A 135 -23.01 -7.45 28.93
N SER A 136 -23.36 -8.31 29.90
CA SER A 136 -22.40 -8.85 30.87
C SER A 136 -22.82 -10.27 31.31
N PRO A 137 -21.88 -11.08 31.84
CA PRO A 137 -22.20 -12.34 32.51
C PRO A 137 -23.19 -12.11 33.65
N ALA A 138 -24.12 -13.05 33.90
CA ALA A 138 -25.24 -12.88 34.84
C ALA A 138 -24.84 -12.31 36.22
N ALA A 139 -23.77 -12.83 36.81
CA ALA A 139 -23.25 -12.40 38.12
C ALA A 139 -22.69 -10.96 38.17
N THR A 140 -22.61 -10.26 37.03
CA THR A 140 -22.10 -8.88 36.92
C THR A 140 -22.98 -8.01 36.00
N ARG A 141 -24.26 -8.36 35.79
CA ARG A 141 -25.18 -7.53 34.99
C ARG A 141 -25.62 -6.30 35.79
N THR A 142 -25.70 -5.17 35.10
CA THR A 142 -26.15 -3.87 35.64
C THR A 142 -27.02 -3.14 34.61
N GLY A 143 -27.70 -2.07 35.03
CA GLY A 143 -28.55 -1.27 34.14
C GLY A 143 -29.62 -2.10 33.43
N LEU A 144 -29.86 -1.83 32.15
CA LEU A 144 -30.86 -2.53 31.34
C LEU A 144 -30.59 -4.05 31.24
N ALA A 145 -29.33 -4.49 31.26
CA ALA A 145 -29.00 -5.92 31.22
C ALA A 145 -29.40 -6.67 32.51
N ALA A 146 -29.40 -6.00 33.66
CA ALA A 146 -30.00 -6.54 34.88
C ALA A 146 -31.53 -6.60 34.73
N GLN A 147 -32.17 -5.47 34.42
CA GLN A 147 -33.64 -5.36 34.28
C GLN A 147 -34.24 -6.43 33.33
N VAL A 148 -33.62 -6.66 32.16
CA VAL A 148 -34.03 -7.73 31.23
C VAL A 148 -33.86 -9.11 31.86
N SER A 149 -32.76 -9.36 32.57
CA SER A 149 -32.51 -10.65 33.23
C SER A 149 -33.50 -10.92 34.35
N ASP A 150 -33.81 -9.90 35.16
CA ASP A 150 -34.71 -10.00 36.30
C ASP A 150 -36.15 -10.24 35.81
N TYR A 151 -36.57 -9.52 34.76
CA TYR A 151 -37.86 -9.76 34.10
C TYR A 151 -37.99 -11.17 33.51
N LEU A 152 -37.00 -11.63 32.72
CA LEU A 152 -37.02 -13.01 32.19
C LEU A 152 -37.04 -14.06 33.29
N SER A 153 -36.45 -13.76 34.45
CA SER A 153 -36.43 -14.66 35.61
C SER A 153 -37.77 -14.68 36.36
N GLY A 154 -38.44 -13.52 36.48
CA GLY A 154 -39.80 -13.41 36.99
C GLY A 154 -40.79 -14.13 36.07
N LEU A 155 -40.81 -13.76 34.79
CA LEU A 155 -41.66 -14.39 33.77
C LEU A 155 -41.50 -15.91 33.73
N ALA A 156 -40.26 -16.42 33.78
CA ALA A 156 -40.01 -17.86 33.86
C ALA A 156 -40.63 -18.52 35.11
N ALA A 157 -40.56 -17.86 36.28
CA ALA A 157 -41.16 -18.36 37.51
C ALA A 157 -42.70 -18.29 37.48
N ASP A 158 -43.25 -17.16 37.05
CA ASP A 158 -44.71 -16.91 36.96
C ASP A 158 -45.40 -17.90 36.02
N VAL A 159 -44.73 -18.29 34.92
CA VAL A 159 -45.27 -19.21 33.90
C VAL A 159 -44.77 -20.66 34.04
N GLY A 160 -44.05 -20.99 35.12
CA GLY A 160 -43.63 -22.36 35.45
C GLY A 160 -42.54 -22.97 34.55
N VAL A 161 -41.73 -22.15 33.89
CA VAL A 161 -40.72 -22.55 32.89
C VAL A 161 -39.30 -22.53 33.50
N PRO A 162 -38.41 -23.50 33.20
CA PRO A 162 -37.03 -23.46 33.66
C PRO A 162 -36.29 -22.21 33.17
N ARG A 163 -35.59 -21.51 34.06
CA ARG A 163 -34.85 -20.25 33.79
C ARG A 163 -33.86 -20.32 32.61
N GLY A 164 -33.41 -21.51 32.21
CA GLY A 164 -32.53 -21.71 31.05
C GLY A 164 -33.23 -21.63 29.68
N GLU A 165 -34.57 -21.72 29.64
CA GLU A 165 -35.36 -21.63 28.40
C GLU A 165 -35.62 -20.19 27.93
N LEU A 166 -35.36 -19.19 28.80
CA LEU A 166 -35.52 -17.75 28.54
C LEU A 166 -34.21 -17.01 28.86
N ASP A 167 -33.23 -17.09 27.96
CA ASP A 167 -31.85 -16.67 28.23
C ASP A 167 -31.41 -15.42 27.45
N LEU A 168 -30.89 -14.42 28.16
CA LEU A 168 -30.26 -13.23 27.58
C LEU A 168 -28.81 -13.53 27.18
N ARG A 169 -28.49 -13.48 25.88
CA ARG A 169 -27.18 -13.86 25.33
C ARG A 169 -26.49 -12.73 24.56
N ASP A 170 -25.16 -12.91 24.40
CA ASP A 170 -24.29 -12.14 23.51
C ASP A 170 -23.97 -12.85 22.19
N ALA A 171 -24.05 -14.19 22.16
CA ALA A 171 -23.68 -15.01 21.00
C ALA A 171 -24.91 -15.71 20.41
N VAL A 172 -25.14 -15.54 19.11
CA VAL A 172 -26.29 -16.12 18.39
C VAL A 172 -25.97 -16.35 16.91
N ARG A 173 -26.81 -17.13 16.23
CA ARG A 173 -26.71 -17.32 14.78
C ARG A 173 -27.18 -16.03 14.07
N PRO A 174 -26.40 -15.44 13.15
CA PRO A 174 -26.84 -14.32 12.32
C PRO A 174 -28.15 -14.62 11.61
N LEU A 175 -28.92 -13.58 11.28
CA LEU A 175 -30.18 -13.70 10.54
C LEU A 175 -29.96 -14.45 9.22
N SER A 176 -28.79 -14.25 8.60
CA SER A 176 -28.37 -14.87 7.34
C SER A 176 -27.89 -16.32 7.45
N SER A 177 -27.51 -16.76 8.66
CA SER A 177 -27.12 -18.16 8.89
C SER A 177 -28.36 -19.06 8.96
N PRO A 178 -28.37 -20.24 8.31
CA PRO A 178 -29.33 -21.28 8.61
C PRO A 178 -29.12 -21.81 10.04
N HIS A 179 -30.10 -22.57 10.52
CA HIS A 179 -29.95 -23.45 11.67
C HIS A 179 -29.05 -24.64 11.32
N ARG A 180 -28.46 -25.27 12.35
CA ARG A 180 -27.50 -26.38 12.19
C ARG A 180 -28.08 -27.66 11.56
N HIS A 181 -29.41 -27.78 11.50
CA HIS A 181 -30.11 -28.86 10.78
C HIS A 181 -30.57 -28.45 9.37
N GLY A 182 -30.12 -27.31 8.85
CA GLY A 182 -30.46 -26.79 7.52
C GLY A 182 -31.69 -25.88 7.47
N ALA A 183 -32.56 -25.92 8.48
CA ALA A 183 -33.76 -25.08 8.54
C ALA A 183 -33.42 -23.58 8.48
N ILE A 184 -34.24 -22.82 7.76
CA ILE A 184 -34.04 -21.41 7.45
C ILE A 184 -35.24 -20.62 7.98
N THR A 185 -34.97 -19.52 8.67
CA THR A 185 -36.00 -18.63 9.24
C THR A 185 -35.75 -17.19 8.84
N SER A 186 -36.84 -16.49 8.53
CA SER A 186 -36.85 -15.04 8.26
C SER A 186 -37.32 -14.29 9.52
N PRO A 187 -36.82 -13.08 9.78
CA PRO A 187 -37.43 -12.19 10.78
C PRO A 187 -38.85 -11.76 10.36
N LYS A 188 -39.67 -11.35 11.34
CA LYS A 188 -40.96 -10.68 11.10
C LYS A 188 -40.74 -9.23 10.62
N GLY A 189 -41.73 -8.67 9.90
CA GLY A 189 -41.78 -7.26 9.51
C GLY A 189 -40.93 -6.85 8.28
N ASP A 190 -40.94 -5.55 7.94
CA ASP A 190 -40.10 -5.00 6.86
C ASP A 190 -38.66 -4.79 7.33
N LEU A 191 -37.75 -5.62 6.80
CA LEU A 191 -36.31 -5.55 7.05
C LEU A 191 -35.69 -4.19 6.68
N ARG A 192 -36.27 -3.44 5.73
CA ARG A 192 -35.79 -2.10 5.35
C ARG A 192 -36.16 -1.08 6.42
N GLN A 193 -37.39 -1.11 6.94
CA GLN A 193 -37.80 -0.28 8.06
C GLN A 193 -37.02 -0.62 9.33
N ALA A 194 -36.92 -1.91 9.67
CA ALA A 194 -36.14 -2.38 10.83
C ALA A 194 -34.69 -1.88 10.78
N LEU A 195 -34.03 -1.91 9.61
CA LEU A 195 -32.69 -1.37 9.43
C LEU A 195 -32.60 0.17 9.51
N ARG A 196 -33.64 0.89 9.09
CA ARG A 196 -33.72 2.36 9.27
C ARG A 196 -33.80 2.73 10.75
N ASP A 197 -34.64 2.03 11.52
CA ASP A 197 -34.86 2.34 12.94
C ASP A 197 -33.69 1.87 13.82
N LEU A 198 -33.09 0.73 13.53
CA LEU A 198 -31.83 0.31 14.15
C LEU A 198 -30.72 1.36 13.99
N LYS A 199 -30.70 2.08 12.85
CA LYS A 199 -29.76 3.17 12.58
C LYS A 199 -30.16 4.52 13.18
N ARG A 200 -31.40 4.68 13.67
CA ARG A 200 -31.80 5.82 14.51
C ARG A 200 -31.34 5.61 15.96
N VAL A 201 -31.50 4.38 16.49
CA VAL A 201 -31.00 4.01 17.82
C VAL A 201 -29.47 3.98 17.83
N LEU A 202 -28.84 3.22 16.93
CA LEU A 202 -27.38 3.05 16.84
C LEU A 202 -26.85 3.60 15.49
N PRO A 203 -26.66 4.92 15.33
CA PRO A 203 -26.24 5.51 14.05
C PRO A 203 -24.81 5.13 13.64
N ALA A 204 -23.92 4.90 14.61
CA ALA A 204 -22.55 4.48 14.34
C ALA A 204 -22.50 3.03 13.83
N ALA A 205 -21.75 2.80 12.74
CA ALA A 205 -21.33 1.46 12.33
C ALA A 205 -20.54 0.77 13.48
N PRO A 206 -20.65 -0.56 13.65
CA PRO A 206 -20.02 -1.24 14.77
C PRO A 206 -18.48 -1.18 14.66
N ALA A 207 -17.83 -0.81 15.76
CA ALA A 207 -16.37 -0.86 15.87
C ALA A 207 -15.92 -2.30 16.15
N PRO A 208 -14.77 -2.76 15.61
CA PRO A 208 -14.21 -4.07 15.92
C PRO A 208 -13.62 -4.09 17.33
N SER A 209 -14.30 -4.78 18.26
CA SER A 209 -13.85 -4.97 19.64
C SER A 209 -13.59 -6.48 19.88
N PRO A 210 -12.38 -6.92 20.24
CA PRO A 210 -12.08 -8.35 20.38
C PRO A 210 -12.62 -8.97 21.68
N LEU A 211 -12.86 -10.29 21.68
CA LEU A 211 -13.23 -11.03 22.88
C LEU A 211 -12.15 -10.92 23.97
N ARG A 212 -12.55 -10.50 25.18
CA ARG A 212 -11.69 -10.60 26.37
C ARG A 212 -11.43 -12.08 26.69
N PRO A 213 -10.18 -12.49 27.02
CA PRO A 213 -9.90 -13.89 27.35
C PRO A 213 -10.67 -14.37 28.59
N ARG A 214 -11.70 -15.21 28.41
CA ARG A 214 -12.32 -15.94 29.53
C ARG A 214 -11.29 -16.90 30.13
N CYS A 215 -11.03 -16.78 31.43
CA CYS A 215 -10.16 -17.70 32.15
C CYS A 215 -10.80 -19.11 32.15
N LYS A 216 -10.16 -20.07 31.47
CA LYS A 216 -10.73 -21.40 31.27
C LYS A 216 -10.47 -22.32 32.46
N ILE A 217 -11.49 -22.48 33.31
CA ILE A 217 -11.61 -23.68 34.15
C ILE A 217 -11.75 -24.89 33.21
N LYS A 218 -11.02 -25.98 33.48
CA LYS A 218 -11.03 -27.21 32.67
C LYS A 218 -11.92 -28.29 33.31
N PRO A 219 -12.91 -28.83 32.58
CA PRO A 219 -13.35 -30.21 32.74
C PRO A 219 -12.29 -31.19 32.13
N PRO A 220 -12.30 -32.48 32.53
CA PRO A 220 -11.33 -33.48 32.05
C PRO A 220 -11.65 -34.02 30.65
N THR A 221 -10.65 -34.63 30.02
CA THR A 221 -10.70 -35.13 28.64
C THR A 221 -11.08 -36.61 28.57
N THR A 222 -12.03 -36.98 27.71
CA THR A 222 -12.18 -38.33 27.14
C THR A 222 -12.00 -38.27 25.62
N GLY A 223 -11.34 -39.26 25.03
CA GLY A 223 -10.85 -39.20 23.64
C GLY A 223 -11.53 -40.19 22.68
N GLY A 224 -11.61 -39.82 21.41
CA GLY A 224 -12.10 -40.66 20.29
C GLY A 224 -11.13 -40.64 19.10
N LYS A 225 -10.97 -41.77 18.42
CA LYS A 225 -9.89 -42.06 17.44
C LYS A 225 -10.13 -41.49 16.04
N ASN A 226 -9.05 -41.36 15.26
CA ASN A 226 -9.05 -41.04 13.81
C ASN A 226 -9.29 -42.29 12.93
N THR A 227 -9.81 -42.08 11.71
CA THR A 227 -9.71 -43.01 10.55
C THR A 227 -9.67 -42.23 9.21
N SER A 228 -9.43 -42.93 8.09
CA SER A 228 -9.33 -42.43 6.70
C SER A 228 -9.80 -43.54 5.72
N ALA A 229 -9.89 -43.40 4.38
CA ALA A 229 -9.51 -42.34 3.44
C ALA A 229 -10.68 -42.09 2.42
N ALA A 230 -10.61 -41.90 1.08
CA ALA A 230 -9.55 -41.90 0.06
C ALA A 230 -9.95 -41.09 -1.22
N ALA A 231 -8.94 -40.82 -2.06
CA ALA A 231 -8.90 -40.73 -3.54
C ALA A 231 -10.07 -40.19 -4.43
N ALA A 232 -9.67 -39.35 -5.40
CA ALA A 232 -10.13 -39.30 -6.82
C ALA A 232 -11.55 -38.74 -7.14
N THR A 233 -11.88 -38.22 -8.35
CA THR A 233 -11.14 -37.62 -9.50
C THR A 233 -12.12 -36.82 -10.40
N GLY A 234 -11.65 -35.83 -11.18
CA GLY A 234 -12.39 -35.29 -12.34
C GLY A 234 -12.07 -33.82 -12.72
N PHE A 235 -11.83 -33.55 -14.02
CA PHE A 235 -11.67 -32.21 -14.60
C PHE A 235 -12.89 -31.80 -15.43
N VAL A 236 -13.35 -30.54 -15.33
CA VAL A 236 -13.76 -29.69 -16.48
C VAL A 236 -13.53 -28.22 -16.10
N VAL A 237 -12.97 -27.42 -17.03
CA VAL A 237 -13.06 -25.95 -17.06
C VAL A 237 -13.25 -25.54 -18.53
N PRO A 238 -14.25 -24.69 -18.84
CA PRO A 238 -13.92 -23.41 -19.49
C PRO A 238 -14.46 -22.20 -18.71
N LEU A 239 -13.79 -21.04 -18.87
CA LEU A 239 -14.35 -19.75 -18.48
C LEU A 239 -15.25 -19.19 -19.59
N ALA A 240 -16.28 -18.43 -19.22
CA ALA A 240 -16.86 -17.38 -20.05
C ALA A 240 -17.11 -16.13 -19.18
N LEU A 241 -16.73 -14.95 -19.68
CA LEU A 241 -16.84 -13.68 -18.95
C LEU A 241 -18.29 -13.19 -18.83
N GLN A 242 -18.63 -12.44 -17.76
CA GLN A 242 -19.50 -11.24 -17.82
C GLN A 242 -19.66 -10.52 -16.45
N ARG A 243 -19.96 -9.19 -16.52
CA ARG A 243 -20.62 -8.33 -15.51
C ARG A 243 -19.86 -7.96 -14.22
N TRP A 244 -18.96 -6.99 -14.35
CA TRP A 244 -18.62 -6.08 -13.24
C TRP A 244 -19.66 -4.93 -13.18
N LYS A 245 -20.55 -4.91 -12.17
CA LYS A 245 -21.46 -3.77 -11.94
C LYS A 245 -20.94 -2.88 -10.80
N ARG A 246 -20.35 -1.73 -11.14
CA ARG A 246 -19.96 -0.69 -10.17
C ARG A 246 -21.21 0.12 -9.78
N GLN A 247 -21.30 0.62 -8.55
CA GLN A 247 -22.29 1.66 -8.28
C GLN A 247 -21.90 2.94 -9.04
N LEU A 248 -22.88 3.63 -9.64
CA LEU A 248 -22.65 4.97 -10.20
C LEU A 248 -22.05 5.86 -9.10
N ARG A 249 -21.01 6.63 -9.44
CA ARG A 249 -20.29 7.41 -8.42
C ARG A 249 -21.18 8.52 -7.84
N PRO A 250 -20.93 9.00 -6.60
CA PRO A 250 -21.74 10.04 -5.97
C PRO A 250 -21.89 11.31 -6.81
N GLU A 251 -20.81 11.79 -7.44
CA GLU A 251 -20.81 12.99 -8.26
C GLU A 251 -21.77 12.89 -9.47
N TRP A 252 -21.78 11.75 -10.17
CA TRP A 252 -22.71 11.49 -11.27
C TRP A 252 -24.14 11.15 -10.81
N ARG A 253 -24.32 10.75 -9.54
CA ARG A 253 -25.65 10.64 -8.93
C ARG A 253 -26.23 12.03 -8.64
N HIS A 254 -25.46 12.94 -8.06
CA HIS A 254 -25.93 14.32 -7.81
C HIS A 254 -26.15 15.09 -9.11
N TYR A 255 -25.40 14.80 -10.18
CA TYR A 255 -25.72 15.28 -11.52
C TYR A 255 -27.10 14.81 -11.99
N LEU A 256 -27.40 13.52 -11.91
CA LEU A 256 -28.69 12.97 -12.39
C LEU A 256 -29.89 13.29 -11.47
N VAL A 257 -29.69 13.47 -10.17
CA VAL A 257 -30.78 13.74 -9.21
C VAL A 257 -30.99 15.24 -8.99
N ASP A 258 -29.92 15.99 -8.75
CA ASP A 258 -29.94 17.38 -8.27
C ASP A 258 -29.52 18.40 -9.35
N GLY A 259 -29.05 17.91 -10.51
CA GLY A 259 -28.59 18.74 -11.62
C GLY A 259 -27.19 19.34 -11.47
N GLN A 260 -26.46 18.98 -10.42
CA GLN A 260 -25.14 19.55 -10.13
C GLN A 260 -24.06 18.96 -11.04
N VAL A 261 -23.42 19.80 -11.86
CA VAL A 261 -22.30 19.36 -12.73
C VAL A 261 -21.10 18.97 -11.86
N PRO A 262 -20.49 17.78 -12.02
CA PRO A 262 -19.31 17.37 -11.27
C PRO A 262 -18.11 18.29 -11.50
N ASP A 263 -17.20 18.41 -10.55
CA ASP A 263 -15.93 19.13 -10.75
C ASP A 263 -15.10 18.51 -11.88
N GLY A 264 -14.67 19.33 -12.85
CA GLY A 264 -13.92 18.85 -14.01
C GLY A 264 -13.63 19.90 -15.08
N SER A 265 -12.76 19.56 -16.02
CA SER A 265 -12.38 20.42 -17.16
C SER A 265 -13.40 20.28 -18.30
N TRP A 266 -14.55 20.95 -18.17
CA TRP A 266 -15.66 20.87 -19.13
C TRP A 266 -15.63 21.93 -20.24
N ALA A 267 -14.51 22.65 -20.41
CA ALA A 267 -14.31 23.59 -21.52
C ALA A 267 -13.85 22.85 -22.78
N ALA A 268 -14.43 23.16 -23.93
CA ALA A 268 -14.04 22.59 -25.22
C ALA A 268 -12.65 23.10 -25.66
N GLY A 269 -11.66 22.21 -25.72
CA GLY A 269 -10.25 22.57 -25.90
C GLY A 269 -9.84 22.84 -27.35
N ALA A 270 -10.14 24.03 -27.89
CA ALA A 270 -9.63 24.46 -29.21
C ALA A 270 -9.09 25.92 -29.27
N THR A 271 -9.25 26.74 -28.23
CA THR A 271 -8.69 28.10 -28.18
C THR A 271 -8.15 28.44 -26.78
N LYS A 272 -6.87 28.79 -26.67
CA LYS A 272 -6.28 29.38 -25.46
C LYS A 272 -6.52 30.90 -25.42
N THR A 273 -7.73 31.30 -25.07
CA THR A 273 -8.04 32.70 -24.69
C THR A 273 -8.45 32.75 -23.22
N ARG A 274 -7.97 33.77 -22.48
CA ARG A 274 -8.40 34.02 -21.10
C ARG A 274 -9.85 34.53 -21.11
N GLY A 275 -10.82 33.71 -20.70
CA GLY A 275 -12.19 34.18 -20.46
C GLY A 275 -13.34 33.21 -20.78
N ALA A 276 -13.09 32.03 -21.36
CA ALA A 276 -14.16 31.08 -21.67
C ALA A 276 -14.81 30.51 -20.39
N LEU A 277 -16.04 30.97 -20.08
CA LEU A 277 -16.81 30.61 -18.87
C LEU A 277 -17.91 29.57 -19.11
N GLU A 278 -18.09 29.08 -20.33
CA GLU A 278 -19.15 28.13 -20.66
C GLU A 278 -18.72 26.66 -20.53
N VAL A 279 -19.52 25.88 -19.81
CA VAL A 279 -19.44 24.43 -19.68
C VAL A 279 -20.05 23.78 -20.92
N ASP A 280 -19.27 23.00 -21.68
CA ASP A 280 -19.82 22.21 -22.78
C ASP A 280 -20.67 21.05 -22.24
N ARG A 281 -21.98 21.23 -22.33
CA ARG A 281 -22.99 20.26 -21.90
C ARG A 281 -22.87 18.94 -22.67
N SER A 282 -22.36 18.93 -23.91
CA SER A 282 -22.11 17.71 -24.67
C SER A 282 -21.03 16.85 -24.02
N LEU A 283 -19.94 17.45 -23.51
CA LEU A 283 -18.89 16.73 -22.78
C LEU A 283 -19.38 16.18 -21.44
N VAL A 284 -20.23 16.93 -20.73
CA VAL A 284 -20.84 16.47 -19.47
C VAL A 284 -21.83 15.32 -19.71
N GLU A 285 -22.72 15.43 -20.71
CA GLU A 285 -23.68 14.37 -21.05
C GLU A 285 -22.98 13.09 -21.58
N ALA A 286 -21.89 13.23 -22.34
CA ALA A 286 -21.06 12.11 -22.78
C ALA A 286 -20.31 11.46 -21.61
N ALA A 287 -19.71 12.25 -20.70
CA ALA A 287 -19.02 11.72 -19.52
C ALA A 287 -19.99 11.02 -18.55
N CYS A 288 -21.21 11.54 -18.38
CA CYS A 288 -22.28 10.87 -17.65
C CYS A 288 -22.70 9.56 -18.33
N THR A 289 -22.89 9.56 -19.66
CA THR A 289 -23.24 8.35 -20.42
C THR A 289 -22.16 7.28 -20.27
N ARG A 290 -20.87 7.66 -20.34
CA ARG A 290 -19.74 6.76 -20.10
C ARG A 290 -19.79 6.14 -18.70
N GLU A 291 -20.06 6.93 -17.67
CA GLU A 291 -20.19 6.42 -16.30
C GLU A 291 -21.40 5.50 -16.11
N LEU A 292 -22.51 5.72 -16.84
CA LEU A 292 -23.64 4.79 -16.90
C LEU A 292 -23.28 3.48 -17.61
N VAL A 293 -22.48 3.50 -18.69
CA VAL A 293 -21.93 2.29 -19.33
C VAL A 293 -21.13 1.46 -18.32
N TRP A 294 -20.17 2.07 -17.61
CA TRP A 294 -19.31 1.38 -16.65
C TRP A 294 -20.00 0.94 -15.34
N ALA A 295 -21.05 1.64 -14.90
CA ALA A 295 -21.79 1.29 -13.68
C ALA A 295 -22.89 0.24 -13.93
N ILE A 296 -23.65 0.41 -15.02
CA ILE A 296 -24.91 -0.30 -15.24
C ILE A 296 -24.77 -1.40 -16.28
N GLY A 297 -24.05 -1.14 -17.38
CA GLY A 297 -23.78 -2.08 -18.47
C GLY A 297 -25.03 -2.56 -19.22
N ASP A 298 -26.11 -1.79 -19.18
CA ASP A 298 -27.45 -2.14 -19.68
C ASP A 298 -28.12 -0.84 -20.20
N PRO A 299 -28.34 -0.70 -21.53
CA PRO A 299 -28.83 0.53 -22.14
C PRO A 299 -30.26 0.87 -21.72
N GLU A 300 -31.13 -0.12 -21.56
CA GLU A 300 -32.53 0.09 -21.15
C GLU A 300 -32.60 0.66 -19.73
N MET A 301 -31.78 0.11 -18.82
CA MET A 301 -31.72 0.58 -17.44
C MET A 301 -31.03 1.96 -17.33
N ALA A 302 -29.99 2.21 -18.12
CA ALA A 302 -29.32 3.51 -18.16
C ALA A 302 -30.20 4.60 -18.79
N TRP A 303 -30.91 4.29 -19.88
CA TRP A 303 -31.86 5.21 -20.51
C TRP A 303 -33.04 5.55 -19.60
N ARG A 304 -33.54 4.58 -18.84
CA ARG A 304 -34.58 4.81 -17.83
C ARG A 304 -34.16 5.86 -16.80
N LEU A 305 -32.95 5.72 -16.25
CA LEU A 305 -32.39 6.72 -15.34
C LEU A 305 -32.13 8.07 -16.01
N ILE A 306 -31.77 8.10 -17.29
CA ILE A 306 -31.66 9.35 -18.05
C ILE A 306 -33.04 10.00 -18.18
N ARG A 307 -34.08 9.27 -18.57
CA ARG A 307 -35.45 9.79 -18.69
C ARG A 307 -35.99 10.32 -17.36
N GLU A 308 -35.70 9.62 -16.27
CA GLU A 308 -36.16 9.94 -14.90
C GLU A 308 -35.23 10.89 -14.14
N SER A 309 -34.13 11.35 -14.75
CA SER A 309 -33.21 12.35 -14.17
C SER A 309 -33.74 13.78 -14.23
N HIS A 310 -33.18 14.65 -13.38
CA HIS A 310 -33.51 16.07 -13.26
C HIS A 310 -33.72 16.79 -14.62
N PRO A 311 -34.74 17.65 -14.80
CA PRO A 311 -35.10 18.21 -16.11
C PRO A 311 -33.96 18.95 -16.84
N ARG A 312 -33.00 19.52 -16.10
CA ARG A 312 -31.90 20.32 -16.66
C ARG A 312 -30.63 19.51 -17.03
N VAL A 313 -30.64 18.18 -16.92
CA VAL A 313 -29.51 17.32 -17.29
C VAL A 313 -29.89 16.27 -18.33
N MET A 314 -28.88 15.75 -19.04
CA MET A 314 -29.07 14.83 -20.16
C MET A 314 -30.04 15.39 -21.22
N THR A 315 -30.00 16.71 -21.41
CA THR A 315 -30.97 17.46 -22.22
C THR A 315 -30.87 17.17 -23.71
N LYS A 316 -29.64 17.02 -24.24
CA LYS A 316 -29.40 16.70 -25.65
C LYS A 316 -29.82 15.25 -25.91
N ALA A 317 -29.48 14.34 -25.00
CA ALA A 317 -29.95 12.96 -25.04
C ALA A 317 -31.49 12.87 -24.99
N LYS A 318 -32.15 13.51 -24.00
CA LYS A 318 -33.62 13.54 -23.85
C LYS A 318 -34.33 14.11 -25.09
N HIS A 319 -33.82 15.21 -25.66
CA HIS A 319 -34.38 15.85 -26.85
C HIS A 319 -34.29 14.96 -28.10
N GLN A 320 -33.14 14.31 -28.33
CA GLN A 320 -32.91 13.48 -29.50
C GLN A 320 -33.47 12.06 -29.36
N GLY A 321 -33.83 11.65 -28.14
CA GLY A 321 -34.51 10.39 -27.84
C GLY A 321 -33.60 9.17 -27.81
N TYR A 322 -34.21 8.04 -27.43
CA TYR A 322 -33.48 6.79 -27.15
C TYR A 322 -32.68 6.30 -28.35
N SER A 323 -33.30 6.26 -29.53
CA SER A 323 -32.68 5.75 -30.76
C SER A 323 -31.45 6.55 -31.19
N TRP A 324 -31.44 7.87 -30.97
CA TRP A 324 -30.25 8.70 -31.22
C TRP A 324 -29.18 8.46 -30.15
N TRP A 325 -29.57 8.54 -28.87
CA TRP A 325 -28.62 8.36 -27.77
C TRP A 325 -27.96 6.98 -27.81
N ILE A 326 -28.72 5.91 -28.11
CA ILE A 326 -28.14 4.58 -28.20
C ILE A 326 -27.19 4.46 -29.39
N THR A 327 -27.58 4.94 -30.57
CA THR A 327 -26.79 4.83 -31.81
C THR A 327 -25.50 5.65 -31.77
N TYR A 328 -25.58 6.92 -31.34
CA TYR A 328 -24.50 7.90 -31.51
C TYR A 328 -23.74 8.24 -30.21
N VAL A 329 -24.21 7.79 -29.03
CA VAL A 329 -23.58 8.12 -27.75
C VAL A 329 -23.29 6.87 -26.92
N TRP A 330 -24.29 6.01 -26.66
CA TRP A 330 -24.09 4.77 -25.91
C TRP A 330 -23.25 3.77 -26.69
N ASN A 331 -23.61 3.44 -27.93
CA ASN A 331 -22.88 2.44 -28.73
C ASN A 331 -21.44 2.90 -29.00
N GLU A 332 -21.23 4.19 -29.26
CA GLU A 332 -19.88 4.75 -29.41
C GLU A 332 -19.09 4.70 -28.09
N LEU A 333 -19.68 5.06 -26.95
CA LEU A 333 -18.99 4.96 -25.65
C LEU A 333 -18.85 3.52 -25.15
N VAL A 334 -19.67 2.58 -25.62
CA VAL A 334 -19.47 1.13 -25.47
C VAL A 334 -18.33 0.66 -26.36
N ARG A 335 -18.21 1.18 -27.59
CA ARG A 335 -17.07 0.93 -28.49
C ARG A 335 -15.78 1.42 -27.82
N THR A 336 -15.73 2.67 -27.35
CA THR A 336 -14.58 3.18 -26.57
C THR A 336 -14.36 2.44 -25.26
N ALA A 337 -15.41 2.04 -24.52
CA ALA A 337 -15.24 1.22 -23.32
C ALA A 337 -14.75 -0.20 -23.64
N SER A 338 -15.04 -0.72 -24.84
CA SER A 338 -14.46 -1.98 -25.33
C SER A 338 -13.01 -1.80 -25.79
N GLU A 339 -12.60 -0.65 -26.33
CA GLU A 339 -11.18 -0.31 -26.54
C GLU A 339 -10.36 -0.29 -25.22
N PHE A 340 -11.03 -0.24 -24.06
CA PHE A 340 -10.43 -0.39 -22.72
C PHE A 340 -10.63 -1.78 -22.05
N ASN A 341 -11.42 -2.70 -22.62
CA ASN A 341 -11.71 -4.03 -22.05
C ASN A 341 -11.41 -5.21 -23.01
N THR A 342 -11.24 -4.92 -24.28
CA THR A 342 -10.75 -5.80 -25.34
C THR A 342 -9.34 -5.33 -25.70
N PRO A 343 -8.39 -6.22 -26.07
CA PRO A 343 -7.07 -5.79 -26.50
C PRO A 343 -7.17 -4.76 -27.63
N THR A 344 -6.43 -3.66 -27.53
CA THR A 344 -6.37 -2.60 -28.53
C THR A 344 -6.03 -3.16 -29.91
N ASP A 345 -6.73 -2.68 -30.95
CA ASP A 345 -6.47 -3.02 -32.36
C ASP A 345 -5.90 -1.82 -33.16
N GLN A 346 -5.50 -0.75 -32.46
CA GLN A 346 -4.17 -0.22 -32.74
C GLN A 346 -3.17 -1.33 -32.45
N PRO A 347 -2.05 -1.47 -33.16
CA PRO A 347 -1.03 -2.42 -32.77
C PRO A 347 -0.55 -2.09 -31.36
N ILE A 348 -1.03 -2.86 -30.39
CA ILE A 348 -0.40 -3.02 -29.10
C ILE A 348 1.06 -3.31 -29.45
N LYS A 349 1.99 -2.39 -29.12
CA LYS A 349 3.38 -2.78 -28.89
C LYS A 349 3.25 -3.98 -27.97
N PRO A 350 3.51 -5.22 -28.42
CA PRO A 350 3.05 -6.39 -27.72
C PRO A 350 3.47 -6.25 -26.26
N ILE A 351 2.62 -6.64 -25.33
CA ILE A 351 3.09 -6.89 -23.96
C ILE A 351 4.03 -8.08 -24.13
N GLN A 352 5.28 -7.77 -24.50
CA GLN A 352 6.33 -8.72 -24.70
C GLN A 352 6.44 -9.39 -23.35
N ALA A 353 6.05 -10.67 -23.30
CA ALA A 353 6.29 -11.49 -22.13
C ALA A 353 7.75 -11.22 -21.74
N PRO A 354 8.01 -10.75 -20.51
CA PRO A 354 9.31 -10.21 -20.15
C PRO A 354 10.39 -11.21 -20.57
N PRO A 355 11.52 -10.76 -21.16
CA PRO A 355 12.46 -11.65 -21.83
C PRO A 355 12.78 -12.89 -20.99
N ALA A 356 12.88 -14.07 -21.60
CA ALA A 356 12.92 -15.33 -20.86
C ALA A 356 14.05 -15.36 -19.82
N ASP A 357 15.19 -14.76 -20.16
CA ASP A 357 16.32 -14.48 -19.26
C ASP A 357 15.97 -13.60 -18.06
N VAL A 358 15.08 -12.61 -18.21
CA VAL A 358 14.55 -11.77 -17.12
C VAL A 358 13.58 -12.56 -16.24
N VAL A 359 12.73 -13.42 -16.82
CA VAL A 359 11.80 -14.28 -16.06
C VAL A 359 12.57 -15.34 -15.26
N ASP A 360 13.56 -15.97 -15.86
CA ASP A 360 14.43 -16.94 -15.20
C ASP A 360 15.32 -16.28 -14.14
N ALA A 361 15.91 -15.11 -14.44
CA ALA A 361 16.70 -14.35 -13.46
C ALA A 361 15.85 -13.92 -12.27
N VAL A 362 14.61 -13.44 -12.48
CA VAL A 362 13.69 -13.13 -11.37
C VAL A 362 13.26 -14.39 -10.62
N THR A 363 13.17 -15.55 -11.26
CA THR A 363 12.83 -16.82 -10.61
C THR A 363 13.98 -17.31 -9.71
N ASP A 364 15.20 -17.37 -10.23
CA ASP A 364 16.40 -17.68 -9.43
C ASP A 364 16.62 -16.62 -8.33
N ALA A 365 16.37 -15.33 -8.59
CA ALA A 365 16.47 -14.26 -7.60
C ALA A 365 15.38 -14.32 -6.52
N ARG A 366 14.13 -14.71 -6.83
CA ARG A 366 13.09 -15.00 -5.83
C ARG A 366 13.50 -16.19 -4.93
N ALA A 367 14.19 -17.19 -5.49
CA ALA A 367 14.76 -18.29 -4.71
C ALA A 367 15.96 -17.86 -3.84
N GLU A 368 16.83 -16.97 -4.32
CA GLU A 368 17.95 -16.42 -3.53
C GLU A 368 17.44 -15.45 -2.43
N LEU A 369 16.47 -14.58 -2.71
CA LEU A 369 15.81 -13.74 -1.69
C LEU A 369 15.25 -14.58 -0.54
N SER A 370 14.72 -15.77 -0.86
CA SER A 370 14.23 -16.75 0.13
C SER A 370 15.34 -17.37 0.98
N ARG A 371 16.59 -17.40 0.51
CA ARG A 371 17.79 -17.80 1.28
C ARG A 371 18.32 -16.63 2.11
N VAL A 372 18.49 -15.46 1.49
CA VAL A 372 18.95 -14.21 2.15
C VAL A 372 18.02 -13.82 3.31
N MET A 373 16.72 -14.13 3.22
CA MET A 373 15.78 -14.03 4.33
C MET A 373 16.31 -14.67 5.63
N TRP A 374 16.84 -15.90 5.57
CA TRP A 374 17.30 -16.64 6.76
C TRP A 374 18.64 -16.13 7.31
N THR A 375 19.42 -15.36 6.54
CA THR A 375 20.69 -14.77 7.01
C THR A 375 20.49 -13.55 7.92
N VAL A 376 19.25 -13.07 8.08
CA VAL A 376 18.91 -11.95 8.97
C VAL A 376 17.89 -12.37 10.05
N PRO A 377 17.89 -11.74 11.24
CA PRO A 377 16.90 -12.03 12.29
C PRO A 377 15.46 -11.73 11.85
N ALA A 378 14.48 -12.48 12.35
CA ALA A 378 13.09 -12.46 11.90
C ALA A 378 12.47 -11.06 11.89
N ARG A 379 12.78 -10.24 12.91
CA ARG A 379 12.36 -8.83 13.02
C ARG A 379 12.74 -7.93 11.82
N LYS A 380 13.71 -8.32 10.98
CA LYS A 380 14.10 -7.58 9.75
C LYS A 380 13.46 -8.14 8.47
N ARG A 381 13.03 -9.41 8.47
CA ARG A 381 12.64 -10.15 7.25
C ARG A 381 11.47 -9.54 6.51
N ALA A 382 10.44 -9.10 7.24
CA ALA A 382 9.25 -8.48 6.63
C ALA A 382 9.60 -7.29 5.71
N ALA A 383 10.48 -6.39 6.14
CA ALA A 383 10.90 -5.25 5.32
C ALA A 383 11.86 -5.64 4.18
N LEU A 384 12.77 -6.59 4.44
CA LEU A 384 13.70 -7.12 3.43
C LEU A 384 12.97 -7.79 2.26
N LEU A 385 12.02 -8.69 2.57
CA LEU A 385 11.18 -9.38 1.59
C LEU A 385 10.31 -8.40 0.82
N LEU A 386 9.70 -7.43 1.51
CA LEU A 386 8.83 -6.43 0.90
C LEU A 386 9.61 -5.60 -0.13
N VAL A 387 10.77 -5.03 0.24
CA VAL A 387 11.62 -4.27 -0.70
C VAL A 387 12.14 -5.17 -1.83
N GLY A 388 12.64 -6.37 -1.51
CA GLY A 388 13.19 -7.30 -2.51
C GLY A 388 12.16 -7.75 -3.55
N HIS A 389 10.96 -8.15 -3.13
CA HIS A 389 9.89 -8.53 -4.06
C HIS A 389 9.35 -7.34 -4.85
N HIS A 390 9.29 -6.12 -4.30
CA HIS A 390 8.88 -4.93 -5.06
C HIS A 390 9.90 -4.55 -6.15
N LEU A 391 11.20 -4.77 -5.91
CA LEU A 391 12.24 -4.64 -6.95
C LEU A 391 12.11 -5.72 -8.03
N LEU A 392 11.90 -6.98 -7.64
CA LEU A 392 11.74 -8.09 -8.58
C LEU A 392 10.47 -7.97 -9.44
N ASP A 393 9.37 -7.50 -8.85
CA ASP A 393 8.14 -7.17 -9.58
C ASP A 393 8.27 -5.87 -10.40
N ARG A 394 9.31 -5.04 -10.18
CA ARG A 394 9.64 -3.90 -11.05
C ARG A 394 10.47 -4.37 -12.26
N VAL A 395 11.46 -5.24 -12.04
CA VAL A 395 12.24 -5.93 -13.09
C VAL A 395 11.33 -6.65 -14.10
N LEU A 396 10.33 -7.41 -13.64
CA LEU A 396 9.35 -8.05 -14.53
C LEU A 396 8.55 -7.03 -15.37
N ARG A 397 7.98 -6.00 -14.72
CA ARG A 397 7.16 -4.98 -15.39
C ARG A 397 7.93 -4.10 -16.37
N GLU A 398 9.21 -3.87 -16.14
CA GLU A 398 10.08 -3.09 -17.03
C GLU A 398 10.77 -3.95 -18.10
N GLY A 399 10.71 -5.29 -17.99
CA GLY A 399 11.34 -6.22 -18.93
C GLY A 399 12.88 -6.14 -18.95
N ARG A 400 13.50 -5.73 -17.83
CA ARG A 400 14.92 -5.39 -17.74
C ARG A 400 15.51 -5.83 -16.42
N LEU A 401 16.65 -6.54 -16.45
CA LEU A 401 17.41 -6.94 -15.25
C LEU A 401 17.81 -5.75 -14.35
N ARG A 402 17.93 -4.55 -14.95
CA ARG A 402 18.34 -3.30 -14.31
C ARG A 402 17.22 -2.27 -14.35
N VAL A 403 16.81 -1.79 -13.17
CA VAL A 403 15.68 -0.87 -12.97
C VAL A 403 16.02 0.28 -12.02
N PRO A 404 15.40 1.46 -12.14
CA PRO A 404 15.57 2.54 -11.17
C PRO A 404 15.00 2.12 -9.80
N CYS A 405 15.72 2.44 -8.73
CA CYS A 405 15.36 2.10 -7.34
C CYS A 405 15.39 3.29 -6.34
N PRO A 406 14.94 4.51 -6.70
CA PRO A 406 14.96 5.65 -5.77
C PRO A 406 14.22 5.38 -4.46
N GLU A 407 14.88 5.69 -3.32
CA GLU A 407 14.40 5.39 -1.96
C GLU A 407 12.99 5.92 -1.66
N ARG A 408 12.58 7.02 -2.31
CA ARG A 408 11.27 7.68 -2.14
C ARG A 408 10.16 6.89 -2.81
N ASP A 409 10.40 6.42 -4.03
CA ASP A 409 9.46 5.63 -4.81
C ASP A 409 9.30 4.23 -4.21
N LEU A 410 10.38 3.66 -3.66
CA LEU A 410 10.30 2.46 -2.83
C LEU A 410 9.49 2.69 -1.54
N LEU A 411 9.50 3.89 -0.95
CA LEU A 411 8.67 4.22 0.21
C LEU A 411 7.19 4.24 -0.19
N LEU A 412 6.86 4.83 -1.33
CA LEU A 412 5.52 4.88 -1.92
C LEU A 412 4.97 3.49 -2.34
N ASP A 413 5.81 2.65 -2.95
CA ASP A 413 5.42 1.30 -3.40
C ASP A 413 5.26 0.31 -2.23
N THR A 414 6.18 0.36 -1.26
CA THR A 414 6.17 -0.57 -0.12
C THR A 414 5.30 -0.10 1.06
N GLY A 415 4.97 1.19 1.14
CA GLY A 415 4.28 1.77 2.28
C GLY A 415 5.09 1.84 3.57
N LEU A 416 6.41 1.54 3.53
CA LEU A 416 7.28 1.59 4.71
C LEU A 416 7.35 3.00 5.30
N GLY A 417 7.54 3.09 6.62
CA GLY A 417 7.50 4.38 7.34
C GLY A 417 8.74 5.27 7.16
N ASP A 418 9.86 4.75 6.68
CA ASP A 418 11.13 5.49 6.66
C ASP A 418 12.16 4.99 5.61
N ARG A 419 13.01 5.92 5.14
CA ARG A 419 14.05 5.65 4.14
C ARG A 419 15.29 4.90 4.69
N LYS A 420 15.51 4.87 6.01
CA LYS A 420 16.64 4.13 6.64
C LYS A 420 16.38 2.62 6.62
N THR A 421 15.13 2.19 6.83
CA THR A 421 14.70 0.80 6.66
C THR A 421 14.89 0.35 5.21
N ILE A 422 14.46 1.15 4.23
CA ILE A 422 14.65 0.86 2.80
C ILE A 422 16.13 0.73 2.44
N ARG A 423 16.98 1.70 2.84
CA ARG A 423 18.42 1.65 2.63
C ARG A 423 19.08 0.44 3.30
N THR A 424 18.59 0.04 4.48
CA THR A 424 19.07 -1.16 5.18
C THR A 424 18.71 -2.43 4.41
N ALA A 425 17.53 -2.51 3.80
CA ALA A 425 17.16 -3.62 2.92
C ALA A 425 18.01 -3.63 1.64
N LEU A 426 18.14 -2.50 0.94
CA LEU A 426 18.98 -2.38 -0.26
C LEU A 426 20.44 -2.80 0.01
N ALA A 427 21.01 -2.42 1.15
CA ALA A 427 22.36 -2.80 1.54
C ALA A 427 22.53 -4.30 1.87
N LEU A 428 21.44 -5.02 2.20
CA LEU A 428 21.43 -6.47 2.41
C LEU A 428 21.20 -7.26 1.11
N LEU A 429 20.57 -6.63 0.11
CA LEU A 429 20.34 -7.21 -1.22
C LEU A 429 21.54 -7.01 -2.14
N ASN A 430 22.27 -5.91 -1.99
CA ASN A 430 23.49 -5.59 -2.74
C ASN A 430 24.60 -6.66 -2.53
N GLY A 431 25.19 -7.15 -3.61
CA GLY A 431 26.18 -8.23 -3.58
C GLY A 431 25.62 -9.62 -3.25
N ARG A 432 24.29 -9.78 -3.19
CA ARG A 432 23.60 -11.06 -2.96
C ARG A 432 22.53 -11.33 -4.02
N LEU A 433 21.52 -10.48 -4.08
CA LEU A 433 20.42 -10.54 -5.06
C LEU A 433 20.81 -9.88 -6.40
N GLY A 434 21.69 -8.88 -6.32
CA GLY A 434 22.08 -8.02 -7.43
C GLY A 434 23.04 -6.91 -6.98
N THR A 435 23.32 -5.97 -7.87
CA THR A 435 24.20 -4.81 -7.64
C THR A 435 23.38 -3.52 -7.53
N LEU A 436 23.68 -2.72 -6.51
CA LEU A 436 23.11 -1.38 -6.30
C LEU A 436 24.06 -0.31 -6.87
N HIS A 437 23.73 0.22 -8.04
CA HIS A 437 24.48 1.28 -8.71
C HIS A 437 24.12 2.65 -8.11
N THR A 438 25.08 3.27 -7.43
CA THR A 438 24.90 4.55 -6.70
C THR A 438 25.67 5.72 -7.32
N ASP A 439 26.50 5.43 -8.31
CA ASP A 439 27.21 6.35 -9.19
C ASP A 439 26.30 6.96 -10.26
N CYS A 440 25.24 6.25 -10.66
CA CYS A 440 24.25 6.70 -11.65
C CYS A 440 23.44 7.94 -11.22
N LEU A 441 23.45 8.33 -9.93
CA LEU A 441 22.83 9.55 -9.44
C LEU A 441 23.71 10.78 -9.72
N SER A 442 23.33 11.56 -10.72
CA SER A 442 23.93 12.84 -11.04
C SER A 442 23.41 13.94 -10.10
N LEU A 443 24.33 14.75 -9.56
CA LEU A 443 23.99 15.90 -8.72
C LEU A 443 23.82 17.20 -9.52
N THR A 444 24.17 17.19 -10.80
CA THR A 444 23.84 18.25 -11.77
C THR A 444 22.51 17.97 -12.47
N GLU A 445 22.23 16.70 -12.79
CA GLU A 445 21.01 16.27 -13.50
C GLU A 445 20.02 15.63 -12.50
N ARG A 446 19.51 16.47 -11.59
CA ARG A 446 18.77 16.05 -10.39
C ARG A 446 17.37 15.47 -10.67
N ASP A 447 16.82 15.71 -11.86
CA ASP A 447 15.47 15.31 -12.26
C ASP A 447 15.41 14.09 -13.18
N SER A 448 16.54 13.71 -13.82
CA SER A 448 16.61 12.59 -14.77
C SER A 448 17.34 11.35 -14.24
N THR A 449 18.00 11.44 -13.08
CA THR A 449 18.89 10.39 -12.58
C THR A 449 18.53 9.87 -11.18
N SER A 450 18.84 8.60 -10.91
CA SER A 450 18.57 7.94 -9.63
C SER A 450 19.57 6.81 -9.34
N TYR A 451 19.46 6.16 -8.18
CA TYR A 451 20.13 4.88 -7.96
C TYR A 451 19.40 3.79 -8.75
N GLU A 452 20.14 2.81 -9.27
CA GLU A 452 19.60 1.69 -10.04
C GLU A 452 19.96 0.36 -9.37
N PHE A 453 19.08 -0.63 -9.49
CA PHE A 453 19.32 -1.98 -8.99
C PHE A 453 19.31 -2.95 -10.16
N GLU A 454 20.39 -3.71 -10.31
CA GLU A 454 20.59 -4.71 -11.35
C GLU A 454 20.61 -6.09 -10.72
N ILE A 455 19.62 -6.93 -10.99
CA ILE A 455 19.61 -8.31 -10.47
C ILE A 455 20.69 -9.14 -11.16
N ASN A 456 21.21 -10.15 -10.45
CA ASN A 456 22.11 -11.11 -11.08
C ASN A 456 21.40 -11.82 -12.25
N PRO A 457 22.07 -12.06 -13.38
CA PRO A 457 21.50 -12.89 -14.46
C PRO A 457 21.27 -14.33 -13.98
N ALA A 458 20.36 -15.03 -14.65
CA ALA A 458 20.08 -16.45 -14.39
C ALA A 458 21.37 -17.29 -14.50
N GLN A 459 21.50 -18.33 -13.68
CA GLN A 459 22.64 -19.24 -13.82
C GLN A 459 22.49 -20.04 -15.13
N SER A 460 23.44 -19.87 -16.05
CA SER A 460 23.44 -20.51 -17.37
C SER A 460 23.27 -22.03 -17.26
N ARG A 461 22.08 -22.51 -17.62
CA ARG A 461 21.72 -23.93 -17.68
C ARG A 461 20.92 -24.19 -18.94
N GLU A 462 21.57 -24.81 -19.91
CA GLU A 462 20.92 -25.33 -21.11
C GLU A 462 19.79 -26.31 -20.72
N GLY A 463 18.68 -26.29 -21.46
CA GLY A 463 17.61 -27.29 -21.32
C GLY A 463 16.65 -27.13 -20.12
N ARG A 464 16.56 -25.97 -19.45
CA ARG A 464 15.44 -25.71 -18.53
C ARG A 464 14.12 -25.58 -19.31
N GLN A 465 13.10 -26.32 -18.86
CA GLN A 465 11.75 -26.28 -19.41
C GLN A 465 11.08 -24.93 -19.10
N ILE A 466 10.45 -24.31 -20.09
CA ILE A 466 9.72 -23.03 -19.94
C ILE A 466 8.69 -23.18 -18.81
N PRO A 467 8.74 -22.38 -17.73
CA PRO A 467 7.73 -22.44 -16.69
C PRO A 467 6.37 -22.00 -17.26
N PRO A 468 5.25 -22.61 -16.85
CA PRO A 468 3.92 -22.20 -17.31
C PRO A 468 3.68 -20.73 -16.94
N PRO A 469 2.93 -19.96 -17.75
CA PRO A 469 2.75 -18.53 -17.56
C PRO A 469 2.18 -18.23 -16.17
N VAL A 470 3.05 -17.75 -15.29
CA VAL A 470 2.68 -17.30 -13.95
C VAL A 470 1.90 -16.00 -14.14
N PHE A 471 0.68 -15.95 -13.63
CA PHE A 471 -0.05 -14.67 -13.54
C PHE A 471 0.79 -13.68 -12.73
N ASP A 472 1.29 -12.65 -13.41
CA ASP A 472 1.89 -11.51 -12.72
C ASP A 472 0.85 -10.95 -11.73
N PRO A 473 1.16 -10.87 -10.43
CA PRO A 473 0.23 -10.28 -9.49
C PRO A 473 0.08 -8.79 -9.87
N PRO A 474 -1.12 -8.32 -10.23
CA PRO A 474 -1.30 -6.93 -10.64
C PRO A 474 -0.81 -6.02 -9.51
N PRO A 475 -0.10 -4.91 -9.83
CA PRO A 475 0.57 -4.11 -8.83
C PRO A 475 -0.42 -3.72 -7.73
N PRO A 476 -0.15 -4.08 -6.46
CA PRO A 476 -1.08 -3.85 -5.37
C PRO A 476 -1.38 -2.36 -5.26
N ILE A 477 -2.64 -1.99 -5.03
CA ILE A 477 -3.04 -0.58 -5.07
C ILE A 477 -2.20 0.23 -4.08
N ARG A 478 -1.68 1.35 -4.59
CA ARG A 478 -0.82 2.31 -3.92
C ARG A 478 -1.30 2.57 -2.49
N GLY A 479 -0.41 2.41 -1.51
CA GLY A 479 -0.69 2.56 -0.08
C GLY A 479 -1.28 1.34 0.64
N LEU A 480 -1.70 0.26 -0.04
CA LEU A 480 -2.31 -0.91 0.62
C LEU A 480 -1.39 -1.53 1.69
N TRP A 481 -0.09 -1.71 1.38
CA TRP A 481 0.89 -2.24 2.34
C TRP A 481 1.14 -1.33 3.56
N ALA A 482 0.86 -0.03 3.47
CA ALA A 482 0.92 0.87 4.63
C ALA A 482 -0.24 0.67 5.61
N THR A 483 -1.34 0.03 5.17
CA THR A 483 -2.53 -0.26 6.01
C THR A 483 -2.55 -1.66 6.59
N LEU A 484 -1.69 -2.56 6.11
CA LEU A 484 -1.65 -3.97 6.52
C LEU A 484 -0.54 -4.23 7.55
N PRO A 485 -0.71 -5.23 8.45
CA PRO A 485 0.36 -5.69 9.32
C PRO A 485 1.63 -6.07 8.54
N ARG A 486 2.82 -5.77 9.07
CA ARG A 486 4.10 -5.92 8.35
C ARG A 486 4.36 -7.34 7.80
N SER A 487 3.84 -8.37 8.44
CA SER A 487 3.94 -9.77 8.00
C SER A 487 2.98 -10.15 6.86
N SER A 488 1.95 -9.34 6.57
CA SER A 488 0.96 -9.66 5.53
C SER A 488 1.59 -9.82 4.14
N HIS A 489 2.65 -9.08 3.79
CA HIS A 489 3.29 -9.25 2.49
C HIS A 489 4.01 -10.61 2.36
N SER A 490 4.78 -11.04 3.38
CA SER A 490 5.48 -12.33 3.30
C SER A 490 4.50 -13.50 3.32
N LEU A 491 3.48 -13.44 4.18
CA LEU A 491 2.40 -14.43 4.22
C LEU A 491 1.68 -14.53 2.87
N TRP A 492 1.35 -13.40 2.23
CA TRP A 492 0.72 -13.39 0.91
C TRP A 492 1.63 -13.93 -0.20
N ARG A 493 2.93 -13.62 -0.20
CA ARG A 493 3.89 -14.22 -1.15
C ARG A 493 3.98 -15.73 -0.97
N THR A 494 4.11 -16.21 0.26
CA THR A 494 4.12 -17.65 0.57
C THR A 494 2.85 -18.33 0.07
N LEU A 495 1.67 -17.72 0.27
CA LEU A 495 0.40 -18.20 -0.26
C LEU A 495 0.37 -18.27 -1.79
N LEU A 496 0.86 -17.24 -2.51
CA LEU A 496 0.95 -17.25 -3.97
C LEU A 496 1.92 -18.31 -4.52
N THR A 497 3.03 -18.58 -3.81
CA THR A 497 4.01 -19.60 -4.22
C THR A 497 3.61 -21.03 -3.85
N SER A 498 2.58 -21.22 -3.03
CA SER A 498 2.17 -22.54 -2.55
C SER A 498 1.24 -23.24 -3.54
N ARG A 499 1.57 -24.48 -3.89
CA ARG A 499 0.72 -25.34 -4.74
C ARG A 499 -0.52 -25.87 -4.00
N THR A 500 -0.55 -25.79 -2.68
CA THR A 500 -1.61 -26.31 -1.80
C THR A 500 -2.00 -25.30 -0.72
N PRO A 501 -3.23 -25.33 -0.19
CA PRO A 501 -3.59 -24.58 1.01
C PRO A 501 -2.69 -24.95 2.19
N LEU A 502 -2.24 -23.96 2.95
CA LEU A 502 -1.28 -24.11 4.06
C LEU A 502 -1.97 -23.87 5.41
N ASP A 503 -1.63 -24.62 6.45
CA ASP A 503 -2.13 -24.30 7.79
C ASP A 503 -1.40 -23.09 8.41
N LEU A 504 -1.98 -22.50 9.47
CA LEU A 504 -1.44 -21.29 10.12
C LEU A 504 0.01 -21.45 10.63
N THR A 505 0.40 -22.66 11.03
CA THR A 505 1.71 -23.00 11.58
C THR A 505 2.72 -23.13 10.44
N GLU A 506 2.38 -23.94 9.44
CA GLU A 506 3.20 -24.14 8.24
C GLU A 506 3.44 -22.83 7.49
N LEU A 507 2.39 -22.01 7.33
CA LEU A 507 2.43 -20.71 6.66
C LEU A 507 3.27 -19.69 7.44
N ALA A 508 3.17 -19.63 8.77
CA ALA A 508 4.01 -18.73 9.57
C ALA A 508 5.50 -19.14 9.53
N GLY A 509 5.79 -20.44 9.48
CA GLY A 509 7.14 -20.97 9.28
C GLY A 509 7.71 -20.57 7.91
N LYS A 510 7.01 -20.93 6.82
CA LYS A 510 7.43 -20.65 5.43
C LYS A 510 7.51 -19.15 5.10
N ALA A 511 6.71 -18.30 5.76
CA ALA A 511 6.75 -16.84 5.61
C ALA A 511 7.81 -16.13 6.47
N GLY A 512 8.67 -16.90 7.18
CA GLY A 512 9.84 -16.40 7.88
C GLY A 512 9.60 -15.71 9.23
N LEU A 513 8.46 -15.98 9.90
CA LEU A 513 8.10 -15.35 11.18
C LEU A 513 8.82 -15.99 12.39
N VAL A 514 9.26 -17.24 12.25
CA VAL A 514 10.16 -17.96 13.19
C VAL A 514 11.61 -17.50 13.00
N GLU A 515 12.51 -17.71 13.96
CA GLU A 515 13.91 -17.31 13.78
C GLU A 515 14.67 -18.31 12.90
N SER A 516 14.47 -19.62 13.10
CA SER A 516 15.13 -20.69 12.34
C SER A 516 14.19 -21.43 11.38
N ALA A 517 14.73 -21.91 10.25
CA ALA A 517 13.95 -22.72 9.30
C ALA A 517 13.55 -24.06 9.93
N GLY A 518 12.26 -24.40 9.89
CA GLY A 518 11.72 -25.62 10.50
C GLY A 518 11.35 -25.50 11.99
N GLU A 519 11.61 -24.37 12.64
CA GLU A 519 11.17 -24.07 14.01
C GLU A 519 9.62 -23.98 14.08
N GLU A 520 9.02 -24.47 15.18
CA GLU A 520 7.58 -24.29 15.43
C GLU A 520 7.26 -22.84 15.83
N PRO A 521 6.36 -22.13 15.13
CA PRO A 521 5.87 -20.82 15.53
C PRO A 521 5.32 -20.76 16.96
N SER A 522 5.84 -19.87 17.79
CA SER A 522 5.30 -19.61 19.13
C SER A 522 3.83 -19.14 19.08
N LYS A 523 3.17 -19.11 20.25
CA LYS A 523 1.81 -18.55 20.39
C LYS A 523 1.75 -17.08 19.90
N SER A 524 2.82 -16.31 20.11
CA SER A 524 2.94 -14.93 19.65
C SER A 524 2.98 -14.86 18.11
N GLN A 525 3.88 -15.62 17.48
CA GLN A 525 4.00 -15.66 16.01
C GLN A 525 2.71 -16.18 15.33
N ARG A 526 2.04 -17.19 15.91
CA ARG A 526 0.73 -17.66 15.42
C ARG A 526 -0.36 -16.58 15.53
N SER A 527 -0.36 -15.78 16.60
CA SER A 527 -1.27 -14.64 16.75
C SER A 527 -0.98 -13.55 15.71
N THR A 528 0.30 -13.19 15.53
CA THR A 528 0.74 -12.22 14.50
C THR A 528 0.38 -12.67 13.09
N ALA A 529 0.56 -13.95 12.76
CA ALA A 529 0.15 -14.53 11.48
C ALA A 529 -1.37 -14.48 11.31
N LYS A 530 -2.15 -14.87 12.33
CA LYS A 530 -3.62 -14.84 12.30
C LYS A 530 -4.14 -13.42 12.03
N ALA A 531 -3.63 -12.41 12.74
CA ALA A 531 -4.03 -11.01 12.53
C ALA A 531 -3.70 -10.52 11.11
N ALA A 532 -2.51 -10.85 10.60
CA ALA A 532 -2.08 -10.49 9.26
C ALA A 532 -2.88 -11.19 8.15
N LEU A 533 -3.33 -12.43 8.37
CA LEU A 533 -4.16 -13.20 7.44
C LEU A 533 -5.62 -12.73 7.44
N VAL A 534 -6.17 -12.37 8.60
CA VAL A 534 -7.48 -11.68 8.69
C VAL A 534 -7.45 -10.35 7.94
N ALA A 535 -6.37 -9.57 8.08
CA ALA A 535 -6.21 -8.30 7.35
C ALA A 535 -6.12 -8.53 5.82
N LEU A 536 -5.35 -9.52 5.36
CA LEU A 536 -5.32 -9.94 3.95
C LEU A 536 -6.70 -10.40 3.44
N SER A 537 -7.47 -11.11 4.26
CA SER A 537 -8.83 -11.58 3.90
C SER A 537 -9.81 -10.41 3.77
N LYS A 538 -9.77 -9.44 4.69
CA LYS A 538 -10.56 -8.19 4.60
C LYS A 538 -10.12 -7.32 3.40
N ALA A 539 -8.86 -7.42 2.97
CA ALA A 539 -8.36 -6.85 1.72
C ALA A 539 -8.63 -7.72 0.47
N GLY A 540 -9.33 -8.85 0.59
CA GLY A 540 -9.70 -9.73 -0.53
C GLY A 540 -8.57 -10.61 -1.09
N MET A 541 -7.39 -10.62 -0.45
CA MET A 541 -6.13 -11.22 -0.95
C MET A 541 -5.88 -12.66 -0.46
N ALA A 542 -6.63 -13.13 0.53
CA ALA A 542 -6.57 -14.48 1.08
C ALA A 542 -7.98 -14.96 1.46
N ARG A 543 -8.18 -16.28 1.56
CA ARG A 543 -9.34 -16.87 2.26
C ARG A 543 -8.93 -18.14 3.00
N VAL A 544 -9.81 -18.59 3.89
CA VAL A 544 -9.68 -19.85 4.64
C VAL A 544 -10.61 -20.92 4.06
N ASP A 545 -10.30 -22.19 4.26
CA ASP A 545 -11.17 -23.34 4.00
C ASP A 545 -11.83 -23.88 5.30
N GLU A 546 -12.72 -24.85 5.14
CA GLU A 546 -13.41 -25.57 6.22
C GLU A 546 -12.48 -26.41 7.13
N HIS A 547 -11.21 -26.56 6.75
CA HIS A 547 -10.17 -27.22 7.54
C HIS A 547 -9.24 -26.23 8.28
N GLY A 548 -9.47 -24.92 8.13
CA GLY A 548 -8.65 -23.87 8.73
C GLY A 548 -7.34 -23.60 7.98
N ARG A 549 -7.18 -24.09 6.75
CA ARG A 549 -6.03 -23.80 5.89
C ARG A 549 -6.30 -22.53 5.08
N TRP A 550 -5.22 -21.82 4.78
CA TRP A 550 -5.24 -20.56 4.05
C TRP A 550 -4.72 -20.75 2.63
N HIS A 551 -5.32 -20.03 1.69
CA HIS A 551 -4.88 -19.99 0.29
C HIS A 551 -5.09 -18.58 -0.29
N PRO A 552 -4.40 -18.21 -1.39
CA PRO A 552 -4.53 -16.87 -1.97
C PRO A 552 -5.92 -16.66 -2.57
N ALA A 553 -6.40 -15.41 -2.59
CA ALA A 553 -7.69 -15.05 -3.16
C ALA A 553 -7.59 -13.74 -3.97
N THR A 554 -8.52 -13.55 -4.90
CA THR A 554 -8.65 -12.35 -5.72
C THR A 554 -10.10 -11.86 -5.67
N ARG A 555 -10.53 -11.37 -4.50
CA ARG A 555 -11.90 -10.85 -4.29
C ARG A 555 -11.93 -9.32 -4.46
N PRO A 556 -13.08 -8.74 -4.86
CA PRO A 556 -13.33 -7.31 -4.69
C PRO A 556 -13.13 -6.92 -3.22
N ARG A 557 -12.36 -5.86 -2.96
CA ARG A 557 -12.06 -5.38 -1.60
C ARG A 557 -13.26 -4.63 -1.02
N SER A 558 -13.24 -4.41 0.30
CA SER A 558 -14.19 -3.47 0.89
C SER A 558 -13.80 -2.02 0.52
N VAL A 559 -14.81 -1.16 0.33
CA VAL A 559 -14.61 0.27 0.04
C VAL A 559 -13.77 0.94 1.13
N GLN A 560 -13.90 0.49 2.38
CA GLN A 560 -13.10 0.95 3.52
C GLN A 560 -11.60 0.65 3.36
N VAL A 561 -11.22 -0.52 2.84
CA VAL A 561 -9.80 -0.86 2.59
C VAL A 561 -9.23 0.00 1.48
N ASP A 562 -9.97 0.22 0.38
CA ASP A 562 -9.51 1.05 -0.73
C ASP A 562 -9.41 2.53 -0.34
N GLN A 563 -10.35 3.05 0.46
CA GLN A 563 -10.29 4.39 1.04
C GLN A 563 -9.10 4.54 2.01
N ALA A 564 -8.87 3.57 2.89
CA ALA A 564 -7.75 3.59 3.83
C ALA A 564 -6.39 3.54 3.10
N ALA A 565 -6.27 2.70 2.06
CA ALA A 565 -5.06 2.59 1.24
C ALA A 565 -4.79 3.91 0.48
N ALA A 566 -5.80 4.49 -0.16
CA ALA A 566 -5.69 5.78 -0.85
C ALA A 566 -5.29 6.92 0.11
N ALA A 567 -5.90 6.99 1.30
CA ALA A 567 -5.57 8.00 2.30
C ALA A 567 -4.16 7.81 2.90
N ALA A 568 -3.71 6.56 3.09
CA ALA A 568 -2.34 6.27 3.52
C ALA A 568 -1.32 6.67 2.44
N TYR A 569 -1.61 6.37 1.17
CA TYR A 569 -0.78 6.78 0.05
C TYR A 569 -0.67 8.30 -0.10
N ALA A 570 -1.80 9.02 -0.01
CA ALA A 570 -1.84 10.47 -0.15
C ALA A 570 -0.90 11.17 0.84
N ARG A 571 -0.94 10.78 2.13
CA ARG A 571 -0.05 11.31 3.17
C ARG A 571 1.43 11.03 2.91
N GLN A 572 1.76 9.85 2.36
CA GLN A 572 3.15 9.54 1.99
C GLN A 572 3.61 10.28 0.72
N LEU A 573 2.71 10.47 -0.25
CA LEU A 573 2.97 11.21 -1.49
C LEU A 573 3.22 12.69 -1.22
N GLU A 574 2.43 13.32 -0.35
CA GLU A 574 2.60 14.72 0.06
C GLU A 574 4.00 14.98 0.63
N VAL A 575 4.45 14.15 1.58
CA VAL A 575 5.81 14.22 2.16
C VAL A 575 6.89 13.96 1.10
N VAL A 576 6.66 13.01 0.18
CA VAL A 576 7.62 12.69 -0.88
C VAL A 576 7.72 13.80 -1.93
N GLU A 577 6.63 14.46 -2.33
CA GLU A 577 6.69 15.60 -3.24
C GLU A 577 7.26 16.85 -2.58
N ALA A 578 7.00 17.09 -1.29
CA ALA A 578 7.70 18.14 -0.54
C ALA A 578 9.22 17.89 -0.50
N GLU A 579 9.66 16.64 -0.26
CA GLU A 579 11.08 16.27 -0.36
C GLU A 579 11.64 16.41 -1.79
N ARG A 580 10.87 16.08 -2.83
CA ARG A 580 11.27 16.22 -4.24
C ARG A 580 11.42 17.70 -4.62
N ALA A 581 10.45 18.54 -4.28
CA ALA A 581 10.49 19.99 -4.51
C ALA A 581 11.70 20.65 -3.82
N ALA A 582 11.95 20.33 -2.54
CA ALA A 582 13.11 20.85 -1.81
C ALA A 582 14.45 20.39 -2.41
N TYR A 583 14.52 19.17 -2.95
CA TYR A 583 15.72 18.65 -3.63
C TYR A 583 15.97 19.34 -4.99
N ARG A 584 14.91 19.55 -5.79
CA ARG A 584 14.94 20.28 -7.07
C ARG A 584 15.39 21.73 -6.88
N ALA A 585 14.77 22.44 -5.92
CA ALA A 585 15.10 23.82 -5.57
C ALA A 585 16.54 23.99 -5.04
N GLY A 586 17.26 22.91 -4.75
CA GLY A 586 18.64 22.95 -4.27
C GLY A 586 18.80 23.43 -2.82
N THR A 587 17.69 23.60 -2.10
CA THR A 587 17.65 24.12 -0.74
C THR A 587 18.54 23.28 0.18
N THR A 588 19.37 23.94 0.98
CA THR A 588 20.36 23.35 1.90
C THR A 588 19.71 22.72 3.14
N SER A 589 18.96 21.65 2.90
CA SER A 589 18.29 20.84 3.93
C SER A 589 19.25 20.36 5.03
N SER A 590 18.69 20.01 6.20
CA SER A 590 19.44 19.40 7.31
C SER A 590 20.28 18.18 6.90
N TRP A 591 19.89 17.48 5.83
CA TRP A 591 20.63 16.38 5.23
C TRP A 591 21.90 16.81 4.48
N THR A 592 21.92 17.96 3.78
CA THR A 592 23.16 18.47 3.16
C THR A 592 24.14 18.95 4.24
N ALA A 593 23.64 19.63 5.28
CA ALA A 593 24.43 19.99 6.45
C ALA A 593 25.00 18.75 7.18
N GLY A 594 24.21 17.69 7.30
CA GLY A 594 24.66 16.40 7.84
C GLY A 594 25.77 15.74 7.00
N ARG A 595 25.62 15.71 5.67
CA ARG A 595 26.66 15.22 4.74
C ARG A 595 27.95 16.04 4.84
N ALA A 596 27.85 17.36 4.86
CA ALA A 596 29.01 18.25 4.99
C ALA A 596 29.76 18.03 6.31
N ARG A 597 29.06 17.81 7.43
CA ARG A 597 29.67 17.44 8.73
C ARG A 597 30.38 16.08 8.65
N ALA A 598 29.73 15.06 8.10
CA ALA A 598 30.31 13.72 7.95
C ALA A 598 31.55 13.73 7.04
N TYR A 599 31.52 14.50 5.94
CA TYR A 599 32.69 14.66 5.08
C TYR A 599 33.81 15.47 5.75
N LYS A 600 33.51 16.55 6.49
CA LYS A 600 34.53 17.26 7.29
C LYS A 600 35.23 16.31 8.27
N ALA A 601 34.50 15.41 8.93
CA ALA A 601 35.08 14.37 9.80
C ALA A 601 35.84 13.25 9.05
N ALA A 602 35.52 12.98 7.78
CA ALA A 602 36.30 12.09 6.93
C ALA A 602 37.61 12.76 6.46
N LYS A 603 37.53 13.99 5.94
CA LYS A 603 38.68 14.79 5.49
C LYS A 603 39.62 15.17 6.64
N ALA A 604 39.11 15.35 7.86
CA ALA A 604 39.94 15.52 9.05
C ALA A 604 40.78 14.27 9.35
N ARG A 605 40.21 13.07 9.21
CA ARG A 605 40.96 11.80 9.35
C ARG A 605 41.93 11.56 8.20
N GLU A 606 41.54 11.89 6.97
CA GLU A 606 42.41 11.83 5.78
C GLU A 606 43.61 12.79 5.92
N LYS A 607 43.38 14.01 6.40
CA LYS A 607 44.45 14.98 6.71
C LYS A 607 45.32 14.52 7.88
N ALA A 608 44.75 14.08 9.00
CA ALA A 608 45.52 13.59 10.14
C ALA A 608 46.39 12.38 9.77
N TRP A 609 45.88 11.47 8.93
CA TRP A 609 46.67 10.37 8.35
C TRP A 609 47.80 10.87 7.47
N TRP A 610 47.55 11.85 6.60
CA TRP A 610 48.55 12.41 5.68
C TRP A 610 49.63 13.22 6.41
N ASP A 611 49.26 14.03 7.39
CA ASP A 611 50.18 14.83 8.20
C ASP A 611 51.10 13.95 9.06
N ASN A 612 50.60 12.78 9.50
CA ASN A 612 51.37 11.75 10.22
C ASN A 612 52.32 10.94 9.32
N LEU A 613 52.49 11.31 8.05
CA LEU A 613 53.52 10.77 7.17
C LEU A 613 54.77 11.66 7.18
N SER A 614 55.95 11.05 7.08
CA SER A 614 57.21 11.79 6.94
C SER A 614 57.20 12.71 5.70
N PRO A 615 57.96 13.82 5.69
CA PRO A 615 58.04 14.71 4.54
C PRO A 615 58.48 13.98 3.26
N ALA A 616 59.45 13.05 3.37
CA ALA A 616 59.89 12.20 2.27
C ALA A 616 58.75 11.33 1.72
N THR A 617 58.06 10.55 2.57
CA THR A 617 56.96 9.69 2.14
C THR A 617 55.77 10.47 1.56
N ARG A 618 55.57 11.74 1.95
CA ARG A 618 54.62 12.65 1.30
C ARG A 618 55.10 13.10 -0.08
N ALA A 619 56.38 13.44 -0.23
CA ALA A 619 56.98 13.77 -1.52
C ALA A 619 56.90 12.57 -2.48
N ASP A 620 57.35 11.38 -2.07
CA ASP A 620 57.35 10.15 -2.86
C ASP A 620 55.94 9.81 -3.37
N ARG A 621 54.94 9.84 -2.48
CA ARG A 621 53.54 9.55 -2.85
C ARG A 621 52.94 10.64 -3.75
N THR A 622 53.38 11.89 -3.58
CA THR A 622 52.98 12.99 -4.47
C THR A 622 53.60 12.83 -5.86
N ALA A 623 54.88 12.49 -5.94
CA ALA A 623 55.57 12.22 -7.20
C ALA A 623 54.99 11.00 -7.92
N ALA A 624 54.74 9.89 -7.21
CA ALA A 624 54.13 8.69 -7.77
C ALA A 624 52.71 8.96 -8.31
N LYS A 625 51.86 9.69 -7.57
CA LYS A 625 50.53 10.07 -8.06
C LYS A 625 50.55 11.17 -9.12
N ARG A 626 51.61 11.98 -9.20
CA ARG A 626 51.86 12.89 -10.32
C ARG A 626 52.20 12.12 -11.58
N LEU A 627 53.12 11.16 -11.50
CA LEU A 627 53.53 10.30 -12.61
C LEU A 627 52.35 9.47 -13.13
N GLU A 628 51.59 8.82 -12.24
CA GLU A 628 50.36 8.08 -12.58
C GLU A 628 49.34 8.95 -13.35
N PHE A 629 49.23 10.24 -13.02
CA PHE A 629 48.32 11.16 -13.72
C PHE A 629 48.91 11.68 -15.03
N ASP A 630 50.20 12.05 -15.06
CA ASP A 630 50.87 12.57 -16.25
C ASP A 630 51.03 11.47 -17.34
N GLN A 631 51.04 10.18 -16.95
CA GLN A 631 51.00 9.01 -17.85
C GLN A 631 49.60 8.71 -18.43
N MET A 632 48.52 9.28 -17.90
CA MET A 632 47.17 9.09 -18.46
C MET A 632 47.00 9.89 -19.75
N SER A 633 46.29 9.32 -20.74
CA SER A 633 45.86 10.07 -21.93
C SER A 633 44.98 11.27 -21.53
N LEU A 634 44.94 12.32 -22.37
CA LEU A 634 44.14 13.53 -22.09
C LEU A 634 42.65 13.24 -21.81
N ALA A 635 42.08 12.20 -22.44
CA ALA A 635 40.71 11.76 -22.16
C ALA A 635 40.57 11.12 -20.77
N GLN A 636 41.51 10.26 -20.36
CA GLN A 636 41.56 9.68 -19.01
C GLN A 636 41.82 10.75 -17.95
N GLN A 637 42.73 11.71 -18.19
CA GLN A 637 42.96 12.87 -17.32
C GLN A 637 41.69 13.71 -17.15
N ALA A 638 40.94 13.95 -18.23
CA ALA A 638 39.68 14.69 -18.19
C ALA A 638 38.60 13.94 -17.39
N LYS A 639 38.45 12.63 -17.62
CA LYS A 639 37.54 11.77 -16.85
C LYS A 639 37.93 11.79 -15.37
N ARG A 640 39.21 11.65 -15.04
CA ARG A 640 39.71 11.62 -13.65
C ARG A 640 39.49 12.93 -12.92
N LYS A 641 39.65 14.07 -13.60
CA LYS A 641 39.27 15.40 -13.08
C LYS A 641 37.76 15.48 -12.79
N ALA A 642 36.91 14.96 -13.69
CA ALA A 642 35.47 14.91 -13.46
C ALA A 642 35.07 14.00 -12.30
N GLU A 643 35.61 12.78 -12.20
CA GLU A 643 35.37 11.84 -11.09
C GLU A 643 35.68 12.48 -9.71
N LEU A 644 36.77 13.25 -9.63
CA LEU A 644 37.20 13.94 -8.41
C LEU A 644 36.26 15.11 -8.06
N ALA A 645 35.87 15.93 -9.05
CA ALA A 645 34.88 17.00 -8.85
C ALA A 645 33.51 16.43 -8.44
N GLU A 646 33.03 15.38 -9.11
CA GLU A 646 31.81 14.65 -8.74
C GLU A 646 31.88 14.02 -7.35
N ARG A 647 33.05 13.59 -6.90
CA ARG A 647 33.26 13.09 -5.51
C ARG A 647 33.20 14.24 -4.49
N ARG A 648 33.62 15.46 -4.85
CA ARG A 648 33.49 16.67 -4.00
C ARG A 648 32.05 17.20 -3.99
N ALA A 649 31.36 17.24 -5.13
CA ALA A 649 29.92 17.51 -5.19
C ALA A 649 29.13 16.49 -4.34
N ARG A 650 29.49 15.20 -4.41
CA ARG A 650 28.95 14.14 -3.53
C ARG A 650 29.35 14.27 -2.05
N ALA A 651 30.32 15.12 -1.71
CA ALA A 651 30.62 15.51 -0.33
C ALA A 651 29.81 16.73 0.16
N GLY A 652 29.11 17.44 -0.73
CA GLY A 652 28.54 18.76 -0.44
C GLY A 652 29.59 19.88 -0.42
N ILE A 653 30.68 19.71 -1.18
CA ILE A 653 31.64 20.76 -1.49
C ILE A 653 31.38 21.21 -2.93
N ASP A 654 31.21 22.52 -3.12
CA ASP A 654 31.18 23.12 -4.43
C ASP A 654 32.59 23.16 -5.05
N GLU A 655 32.66 22.95 -6.37
CA GLU A 655 33.93 22.82 -7.09
C GLU A 655 34.59 24.18 -7.36
N LEU A 656 33.80 25.25 -7.53
CA LEU A 656 34.28 26.63 -7.66
C LEU A 656 34.80 27.13 -6.30
N ASP A 657 34.04 26.95 -5.22
CA ASP A 657 34.51 27.25 -3.85
C ASP A 657 35.83 26.53 -3.56
N HIS A 658 35.94 25.24 -3.92
CA HIS A 658 37.15 24.46 -3.70
C HIS A 658 38.33 24.95 -4.55
N TYR A 659 38.09 25.30 -5.82
CA TYR A 659 39.11 25.80 -6.73
C TYR A 659 39.64 27.18 -6.29
N GLN A 660 38.74 28.10 -5.91
CA GLN A 660 39.12 29.40 -5.33
C GLN A 660 39.88 29.21 -4.01
N THR A 661 39.39 28.37 -3.10
CA THR A 661 40.11 28.06 -1.85
C THR A 661 41.52 27.55 -2.14
N TRP A 662 41.68 26.61 -3.08
CA TRP A 662 42.98 26.08 -3.49
C TRP A 662 43.91 27.18 -4.01
N LEU A 663 43.43 28.04 -4.92
CA LEU A 663 44.19 29.19 -5.43
C LEU A 663 44.61 30.18 -4.32
N THR A 664 43.76 30.42 -3.31
CA THR A 664 44.10 31.28 -2.16
C THR A 664 45.09 30.65 -1.17
N THR A 665 45.33 29.33 -1.27
CA THR A 665 46.28 28.61 -0.39
C THR A 665 47.68 28.41 -0.99
N LEU A 666 47.91 28.88 -2.24
CA LEU A 666 49.23 28.90 -2.86
C LEU A 666 49.93 30.24 -2.57
N SER A 667 51.23 30.22 -2.28
CA SER A 667 52.04 31.44 -2.37
C SER A 667 52.22 31.86 -3.84
N ALA A 668 52.57 33.13 -4.07
CA ALA A 668 52.87 33.64 -5.40
C ALA A 668 53.99 32.82 -6.06
N ASP A 669 55.08 32.52 -5.33
CA ASP A 669 56.19 31.69 -5.83
C ASP A 669 55.74 30.27 -6.22
N GLU A 670 54.88 29.64 -5.42
CA GLU A 670 54.36 28.31 -5.73
C GLU A 670 53.40 28.34 -6.93
N TYR A 671 52.59 29.40 -7.06
CA TYR A 671 51.75 29.63 -8.23
C TYR A 671 52.60 29.82 -9.51
N VAL A 672 53.66 30.64 -9.45
CA VAL A 672 54.62 30.84 -10.56
C VAL A 672 55.30 29.53 -10.94
N ALA A 673 55.87 28.80 -9.97
CA ALA A 673 56.54 27.53 -10.22
C ALA A 673 55.58 26.52 -10.88
N ARG A 674 54.37 26.37 -10.35
CA ARG A 674 53.31 25.52 -10.95
C ARG A 674 52.85 26.02 -12.33
N SER A 675 52.88 27.32 -12.59
CA SER A 675 52.51 27.91 -13.89
C SER A 675 53.58 27.62 -14.95
N LEU A 676 54.87 27.82 -14.63
CA LEU A 676 56.01 27.48 -15.49
C LEU A 676 56.07 25.97 -15.77
N GLU A 677 55.89 25.14 -14.75
CA GLU A 677 55.85 23.67 -14.84
C GLU A 677 54.68 23.16 -15.72
N ARG A 678 53.56 23.90 -15.77
CA ARG A 678 52.44 23.66 -16.70
C ARG A 678 52.74 24.15 -18.12
N LYS A 679 53.35 25.33 -18.26
CA LYS A 679 53.73 25.93 -19.55
C LYS A 679 54.71 25.04 -20.31
N GLN A 680 55.74 24.54 -19.63
CA GLN A 680 56.72 23.58 -20.17
C GLN A 680 56.04 22.27 -20.62
N ARG A 681 55.19 21.66 -19.79
CA ARG A 681 54.43 20.46 -20.19
C ARG A 681 53.52 20.72 -21.40
N PHE A 682 52.85 21.86 -21.46
CA PHE A 682 51.99 22.21 -22.60
C PHE A 682 52.79 22.44 -23.90
N GLN A 683 54.01 22.96 -23.79
CA GLN A 683 54.94 23.06 -24.93
C GLN A 683 55.43 21.68 -25.39
N ALA A 684 55.59 20.70 -24.49
CA ALA A 684 55.98 19.34 -24.85
C ALA A 684 54.88 18.53 -25.58
N LEU A 685 53.60 18.91 -25.48
CA LEU A 685 52.50 18.28 -26.22
C LEU A 685 52.56 18.59 -27.73
N SER A 686 52.11 17.65 -28.56
CA SER A 686 51.92 17.89 -30.01
C SER A 686 50.79 18.89 -30.29
N PRO A 687 50.71 19.50 -31.50
CA PRO A 687 49.66 20.47 -31.83
C PRO A 687 48.22 19.96 -31.62
N ALA A 688 47.96 18.70 -31.96
CA ALA A 688 46.64 18.07 -31.75
C ALA A 688 46.31 17.88 -30.26
N GLU A 689 47.28 17.43 -29.46
CA GLU A 689 47.15 17.26 -28.02
C GLU A 689 46.97 18.59 -27.28
N ARG A 690 47.66 19.65 -27.71
CA ARG A 690 47.43 21.01 -27.19
C ARG A 690 45.97 21.43 -27.38
N GLY A 691 45.40 21.22 -28.56
CA GLY A 691 44.00 21.48 -28.85
C GLY A 691 43.04 20.64 -27.99
N ALA A 692 43.29 19.34 -27.90
CA ALA A 692 42.50 18.42 -27.07
C ALA A 692 42.56 18.77 -25.57
N SER A 693 43.73 19.20 -25.07
CA SER A 693 43.97 19.61 -23.68
C SER A 693 43.19 20.89 -23.33
N VAL A 694 43.24 21.91 -24.20
CA VAL A 694 42.43 23.14 -24.05
C VAL A 694 40.93 22.80 -24.08
N ALA A 695 40.46 22.02 -25.06
CA ALA A 695 39.06 21.65 -25.16
C ALA A 695 38.57 20.74 -24.01
N ALA A 696 39.45 19.95 -23.39
CA ALA A 696 39.15 19.22 -22.16
C ALA A 696 39.04 20.14 -20.94
N TRP A 697 39.93 21.13 -20.81
CA TRP A 697 39.87 22.11 -19.73
C TRP A 697 38.65 23.03 -19.84
N ASP A 698 38.31 23.52 -21.04
CA ASP A 698 37.14 24.39 -21.24
C ASP A 698 35.82 23.66 -20.93
N ARG A 699 35.66 22.40 -21.35
CA ARG A 699 34.51 21.58 -20.96
C ARG A 699 34.44 21.36 -19.45
N HIS A 700 35.57 21.17 -18.79
CA HIS A 700 35.63 21.03 -17.33
C HIS A 700 35.25 22.36 -16.62
N ARG A 701 35.75 23.50 -17.11
CA ARG A 701 35.38 24.82 -16.57
C ARG A 701 33.89 25.13 -16.72
N LEU A 702 33.32 24.87 -17.91
CA LEU A 702 31.90 25.05 -18.16
C LEU A 702 31.03 24.13 -17.30
N ARG A 703 31.41 22.85 -17.14
CA ARG A 703 30.64 21.87 -16.34
C ARG A 703 30.58 22.19 -14.84
N TYR A 704 31.58 22.89 -14.31
CA TYR A 704 31.73 23.15 -12.87
C TYR A 704 31.80 24.64 -12.50
N GLY A 705 31.39 25.54 -13.40
CA GLY A 705 31.36 26.98 -13.13
C GLY A 705 32.74 27.64 -12.94
N LEU A 706 33.85 26.96 -13.24
CA LEU A 706 35.23 27.44 -13.02
C LEU A 706 35.68 28.53 -14.02
N THR A 707 34.74 29.19 -14.66
CA THR A 707 34.98 30.45 -15.36
C THR A 707 35.01 31.60 -14.35
N ALA A 708 36.22 32.06 -14.03
CA ALA A 708 36.41 33.49 -13.83
C ALA A 708 35.73 34.24 -15.00
N GLN A 709 35.14 35.41 -14.73
CA GLN A 709 34.48 36.21 -15.76
C GLN A 709 35.42 36.34 -16.98
N ARG A 710 34.94 36.00 -18.18
CA ARG A 710 35.72 36.26 -19.38
C ARG A 710 35.89 37.78 -19.48
N LEU A 711 37.11 38.24 -19.22
CA LEU A 711 37.59 39.51 -19.75
C LEU A 711 37.18 39.55 -21.23
N SER A 712 36.49 40.63 -21.60
CA SER A 712 36.21 40.96 -23.00
C SER A 712 37.53 40.95 -23.78
N LYS A 713 37.47 40.53 -25.05
CA LYS A 713 38.68 40.40 -25.88
C LYS A 713 39.45 41.73 -25.97
N PRO A 714 40.78 41.65 -26.13
CA PRO A 714 41.69 42.56 -25.44
C PRO A 714 41.87 43.92 -26.11
N LEU A 715 42.21 44.92 -25.29
CA LEU A 715 43.14 45.97 -25.74
C LEU A 715 44.57 45.50 -25.46
N VAL A 716 45.52 45.95 -26.29
CA VAL A 716 46.93 45.59 -26.18
C VAL A 716 47.63 46.50 -25.17
N ASP A 717 48.16 45.94 -24.09
CA ASP A 717 49.26 46.54 -23.32
C ASP A 717 50.34 45.48 -23.10
N GLN A 718 51.55 45.72 -23.60
CA GLN A 718 52.64 44.72 -23.64
C GLN A 718 53.53 44.79 -22.39
N ARG A 719 52.91 44.83 -21.21
CA ARG A 719 53.62 44.78 -19.92
C ARG A 719 53.53 43.37 -19.33
N PRO A 720 54.62 42.80 -18.80
CA PRO A 720 54.53 41.58 -18.02
C PRO A 720 53.72 41.88 -16.75
N GLN A 721 52.51 41.34 -16.67
CA GLN A 721 51.71 41.40 -15.45
C GLN A 721 52.45 40.61 -14.35
N SER A 722 52.50 41.15 -13.13
CA SER A 722 53.11 40.40 -12.03
C SER A 722 52.26 39.17 -11.70
N PRO A 723 52.85 38.10 -11.14
CA PRO A 723 52.10 36.89 -10.79
C PRO A 723 50.91 37.16 -9.87
N ASP A 724 51.03 38.15 -8.99
CA ASP A 724 49.99 38.59 -8.06
C ASP A 724 48.79 39.19 -8.79
N VAL A 725 49.01 39.88 -9.92
CA VAL A 725 47.95 40.44 -10.78
C VAL A 725 47.21 39.33 -11.53
N GLU A 726 47.92 38.32 -12.06
CA GLU A 726 47.26 37.14 -12.65
C GLU A 726 46.48 36.33 -11.60
N GLN A 727 47.05 36.13 -10.41
CA GLN A 727 46.39 35.40 -9.31
C GLN A 727 45.17 36.17 -8.79
N ALA A 728 45.24 37.50 -8.67
CA ALA A 728 44.11 38.35 -8.30
C ALA A 728 43.01 38.38 -9.38
N ALA A 729 43.36 38.45 -10.67
CA ALA A 729 42.38 38.44 -11.76
C ALA A 729 41.54 37.13 -11.84
N LEU A 730 42.05 36.03 -11.27
CA LEU A 730 41.35 34.76 -11.13
C LEU A 730 40.54 34.62 -9.82
N LEU A 731 40.66 35.58 -8.90
CA LEU A 731 40.04 35.58 -7.58
C LEU A 731 39.16 36.84 -7.41
N PRO A 732 37.87 36.80 -7.76
CA PRO A 732 37.01 37.99 -7.87
C PRO A 732 36.72 38.72 -6.55
N ASN A 733 37.23 38.23 -5.42
CA ASN A 733 37.22 38.93 -4.13
C ASN A 733 38.63 38.82 -3.52
N GLY A 734 39.33 39.95 -3.35
CA GLY A 734 40.64 39.98 -2.72
C GLY A 734 40.57 39.73 -1.19
N PRO A 735 41.72 39.53 -0.52
CA PRO A 735 41.76 39.35 0.93
C PRO A 735 41.04 40.48 1.68
N ALA A 736 41.33 41.73 1.33
CA ALA A 736 40.66 42.90 1.90
C ALA A 736 39.12 42.88 1.72
N THR A 737 38.62 42.46 0.54
CA THR A 737 37.18 42.34 0.27
C THR A 737 36.53 41.27 1.12
N ARG A 738 37.19 40.11 1.27
CA ARG A 738 36.72 38.99 2.10
C ARG A 738 36.74 39.36 3.58
N ASP A 739 37.79 40.05 4.02
CA ASP A 739 38.02 40.36 5.43
C ASP A 739 37.13 41.54 5.87
N ALA A 740 36.87 42.52 5.00
CA ALA A 740 35.80 43.50 5.17
C ALA A 740 34.42 42.81 5.29
N ALA A 741 34.06 41.93 4.36
CA ALA A 741 32.82 41.16 4.43
C ALA A 741 32.78 40.16 5.61
N PHE A 742 33.91 39.85 6.27
CA PHE A 742 33.94 39.07 7.51
C PHE A 742 33.69 39.99 8.72
N LEU A 743 34.33 41.15 8.77
CA LEU A 743 34.11 42.19 9.79
C LEU A 743 32.67 42.71 9.79
N GLU A 744 32.07 42.92 8.62
CA GLU A 744 30.67 43.31 8.45
C GLU A 744 29.71 42.24 9.02
N ARG A 745 29.99 40.96 8.78
CA ARG A 745 29.25 39.82 9.37
C ARG A 745 29.54 39.61 10.86
N GLN A 746 30.65 40.13 11.39
CA GLN A 746 30.91 40.20 12.84
C GLN A 746 30.14 41.36 13.48
N GLY A 747 30.07 42.54 12.84
CA GLY A 747 29.28 43.69 13.30
C GLY A 747 27.82 43.33 13.56
N HIS A 748 27.17 42.73 12.56
CA HIS A 748 25.79 42.23 12.68
C HIS A 748 25.57 41.11 13.73
N LEU A 749 26.63 40.52 14.29
CA LEU A 749 26.56 39.61 15.45
C LEU A 749 26.62 40.36 16.79
N PHE A 750 27.15 41.58 16.83
CA PHE A 750 27.11 42.46 18.00
C PHE A 750 25.82 43.29 18.02
N ASP A 751 25.37 43.83 16.88
CA ASP A 751 24.11 44.57 16.76
C ASP A 751 22.93 43.77 17.31
N LYS A 752 22.76 42.52 16.83
CA LYS A 752 21.72 41.59 17.30
C LYS A 752 21.82 41.22 18.77
N ARG A 753 23.01 41.39 19.38
CA ARG A 753 23.22 41.14 20.81
C ARG A 753 22.82 42.35 21.64
N ALA A 754 23.02 43.56 21.13
CA ALA A 754 22.49 44.78 21.71
C ALA A 754 20.95 44.83 21.60
N GLU A 755 20.36 44.49 20.45
CA GLU A 755 18.90 44.36 20.27
C GLU A 755 18.29 43.36 21.26
N GLN A 756 18.94 42.21 21.47
CA GLN A 756 18.50 41.20 22.45
C GLN A 756 18.73 41.59 23.92
N GLN A 757 19.49 42.64 24.22
CA GLN A 757 19.62 43.22 25.56
C GLN A 757 18.73 44.45 25.77
N ALA A 758 18.26 45.10 24.70
CA ALA A 758 17.32 46.21 24.72
C ALA A 758 15.84 45.78 24.72
N ALA A 759 15.56 44.49 24.48
CA ALA A 759 14.22 43.90 24.45
C ALA A 759 13.93 42.96 25.65
N GLY A 760 14.51 43.28 26.82
CA GLY A 760 14.31 42.58 28.10
C GLY A 760 13.42 43.34 29.06
#